data_AF-A0A5F8HK95-F1
#
_entry.id   AF-A0A5F8HK95-F1
#
_cell.length_a   1.000
_cell.length_b   1.000
_cell.length_c   1.000
_cell.angle_alpha   90.00
_cell.angle_beta   90.00
_cell.angle_gamma   90.00
#
_symmetry.space_group_name_H-M   'P 1'
#
loop_
_entity.id
_entity.type
_entity.pdbx_description
1 polymer ?
#
loop_
_entity_poly.entity_id
_entity_poly.type
_entity_poly.pdbx_seq_one_letter_code
_entity_poly.pdbx_strand_id
1 'polypeptide(L)'
;MRSPTSGRAMGACPVPASPSTSISLPLTLGTLLLISIRSSRGGRLLFSPGPGAWNVDSVSERKNRKAAGAEATASASRRSTAPSFPRGGGLRSEPRSQAPRSHLSEPWERGRPASAFPTARPGPARLPRAPPGRCLSPPAGCLHVLAALSPAAPAVPAAAAAAPPPSLASPPPPPGARRAECRLTGMPKEKYDPPDPRRIYTIMSAEEVANGKKSHWTELEISGRVRSLSTSLWSLTHLTALHLNDNYLTRIPPDIAKLHNLVYLDLSSNKLRSLPAELGNMVSLRELLLNNNLLRVLPYELGRLFQLQTLGLKGNPLSQDILSLYQDPDGTRKLLNYMLDNLAVHPEQLPPRPWITLKERDQILPSASFTVMCYNVLCDKYATRQLYGYCPSWALNWEYRKKGIMEEIVNCDADIISLQEVETEQYFTLFLPALKERGYDGFFSPKSRAKIMSEQERKHVDGCAIFFKTEKFTLVQKHTVEFNQVAMANSDGSEAMLNRVMTKDNIGVAVVLEVHKELFGSGMKPIHAIDKQLLIVANAHMHWDPEYSDVKLIQTMMFVSEVKNILEKASSRPGSPSADPNSIPLVLCADLNSLPDSGVVEYLSSGGVADNHKDFKELRYNECLMNFSCSGKNGTSEGRITHGFQLQSAYENNLMPYTNYTFDFKGVIDYIFYSKTHMNVLGVLGPLDPQWLVENNITGCPHPHIPSDHFSLLTQLELHPPLLPLVNGVHLPNRR
;
A
#
# COMPACT_ATOMS: atom_id res chain seq x y z
N MET A 1 7.47 -68.70 -0.32
CA MET A 1 7.36 -69.56 0.88
C MET A 1 8.06 -68.86 2.05
N ARG A 2 7.62 -69.14 3.29
CA ARG A 2 8.35 -68.96 4.59
C ARG A 2 8.94 -67.58 4.93
N SER A 3 8.42 -67.00 6.02
CA SER A 3 9.19 -66.25 7.03
C SER A 3 10.01 -67.20 7.93
N PRO A 4 11.02 -66.69 8.67
CA PRO A 4 10.88 -66.43 10.13
C PRO A 4 11.52 -65.08 10.55
N THR A 5 11.28 -64.38 11.68
CA THR A 5 10.68 -64.59 13.03
C THR A 5 11.62 -65.03 14.18
N SER A 6 12.15 -64.07 14.94
CA SER A 6 12.39 -64.09 16.41
C SER A 6 12.68 -62.65 16.91
N GLY A 7 12.39 -62.20 18.13
CA GLY A 7 11.69 -62.83 19.28
C GLY A 7 11.15 -61.79 20.31
N ARG A 8 10.31 -62.27 21.24
CA ARG A 8 9.62 -61.57 22.37
C ARG A 8 10.58 -60.89 23.38
N ALA A 9 10.19 -59.99 24.32
CA ALA A 9 9.03 -59.08 24.60
C ALA A 9 9.43 -58.25 25.88
N MET A 10 8.67 -57.47 26.67
CA MET A 10 7.24 -57.15 26.96
C MET A 10 7.17 -55.67 27.48
N GLY A 11 6.04 -54.99 27.78
CA GLY A 11 4.60 -55.29 27.60
C GLY A 11 3.67 -54.27 28.31
N ALA A 12 2.37 -54.34 27.97
CA ALA A 12 1.18 -53.77 28.65
C ALA A 12 1.00 -52.23 28.86
N CYS A 13 0.02 -51.68 28.12
CA CYS A 13 -0.72 -50.43 28.42
C CYS A 13 -1.82 -50.69 29.52
N PRO A 14 -2.69 -49.74 30.00
CA PRO A 14 -3.51 -48.80 29.20
C PRO A 14 -3.82 -47.39 29.78
N VAL A 15 -4.58 -46.61 28.99
CA VAL A 15 -5.21 -45.31 29.32
C VAL A 15 -6.57 -45.53 30.01
N PRO A 16 -7.11 -44.58 30.82
CA PRO A 16 -8.31 -43.86 30.35
C PRO A 16 -8.53 -42.41 30.87
N ALA A 17 -9.25 -41.62 30.04
CA ALA A 17 -10.26 -40.60 30.36
C ALA A 17 -10.08 -39.46 31.41
N SER A 18 -10.74 -38.33 31.13
CA SER A 18 -10.90 -37.13 31.97
C SER A 18 -12.04 -37.21 33.00
N PRO A 19 -11.99 -36.41 34.07
CA PRO A 19 -13.18 -35.59 34.43
C PRO A 19 -12.85 -34.15 34.89
N SER A 20 -13.83 -33.46 35.45
CA SER A 20 -13.93 -32.00 35.63
C SER A 20 -13.60 -31.44 37.02
N THR A 21 -13.16 -30.17 37.05
CA THR A 21 -13.37 -29.13 38.09
C THR A 21 -13.38 -29.51 39.59
N SER A 22 -12.43 -28.96 40.35
CA SER A 22 -12.68 -28.43 41.71
C SER A 22 -11.66 -27.33 42.08
N ILE A 23 -11.89 -26.62 43.19
CA ILE A 23 -11.24 -25.34 43.53
C ILE A 23 -10.24 -25.53 44.68
N SER A 24 -9.07 -24.88 44.61
CA SER A 24 -8.27 -24.53 45.79
C SER A 24 -7.48 -23.23 45.58
N LEU A 25 -7.34 -22.45 46.67
CA LEU A 25 -6.60 -21.18 46.71
C LEU A 25 -5.10 -21.41 46.99
N PRO A 26 -4.27 -20.42 46.70
CA PRO A 26 -3.47 -19.85 47.79
C PRO A 26 -3.67 -18.33 47.96
N LEU A 27 -3.64 -17.90 49.23
CA LEU A 27 -3.60 -16.49 49.62
C LEU A 27 -2.14 -16.06 49.82
N THR A 28 -1.69 -15.02 49.11
CA THR A 28 -0.53 -14.20 49.48
C THR A 28 -0.87 -12.73 49.30
N LEU A 29 -0.57 -11.90 50.30
CA LEU A 29 -0.98 -10.50 50.32
C LEU A 29 -0.13 -9.65 49.36
N GLY A 30 -0.77 -9.05 48.37
CA GLY A 30 -0.25 -7.91 47.61
C GLY A 30 -1.07 -6.66 47.91
N THR A 31 -0.43 -5.50 48.08
CA THR A 31 -1.10 -4.26 48.52
C THR A 31 -2.11 -3.76 47.48
N LEU A 32 -3.40 -3.88 47.79
CA LEU A 32 -4.50 -3.36 46.99
C LEU A 32 -4.44 -1.82 46.89
N LEU A 33 -4.16 -1.31 45.69
CA LEU A 33 -4.42 0.09 45.35
C LEU A 33 -5.93 0.26 45.13
N LEU A 34 -6.54 1.23 45.82
CA LEU A 34 -7.97 1.50 45.74
C LEU A 34 -8.35 2.13 44.39
N ILE A 35 -8.80 1.31 43.44
CA ILE A 35 -9.57 1.78 42.29
C ILE A 35 -10.93 2.24 42.82
N SER A 36 -11.28 3.51 42.64
CA SER A 36 -12.46 4.13 43.23
C SER A 36 -13.77 3.81 42.49
N ILE A 37 -14.17 2.53 42.46
CA ILE A 37 -15.53 2.15 42.06
C ILE A 37 -16.49 2.43 43.22
N ARG A 38 -17.13 3.61 43.22
CA ARG A 38 -18.13 3.98 44.24
C ARG A 38 -19.41 3.15 44.06
N SER A 39 -19.71 2.30 45.04
CA SER A 39 -21.04 1.74 45.25
C SER A 39 -21.48 1.95 46.70
N SER A 40 -22.46 2.83 46.91
CA SER A 40 -23.00 3.16 48.23
C SER A 40 -24.14 2.24 48.62
N ARG A 41 -23.97 1.51 49.73
CA ARG A 41 -24.98 0.58 50.28
C ARG A 41 -26.24 1.29 50.78
N GLY A 42 -27.38 0.58 50.73
CA GLY A 42 -28.34 0.62 51.83
C GLY A 42 -29.81 0.85 51.47
N GLY A 43 -30.55 -0.24 51.19
CA GLY A 43 -32.02 -0.23 51.13
C GLY A 43 -32.57 -1.65 51.21
N ARG A 44 -33.45 -1.94 52.18
CA ARG A 44 -34.21 -3.20 52.23
C ARG A 44 -35.47 -3.05 51.38
N LEU A 45 -35.72 -4.01 50.49
CA LEU A 45 -37.03 -4.21 49.88
C LEU A 45 -37.75 -5.36 50.59
N LEU A 46 -39.05 -5.18 50.85
CA LEU A 46 -39.97 -6.23 51.26
C LEU A 46 -40.72 -6.73 50.04
N PHE A 47 -40.83 -8.05 49.88
CA PHE A 47 -41.66 -8.69 48.86
C PHE A 47 -43.13 -8.74 49.31
N SER A 48 -44.06 -8.52 48.39
CA SER A 48 -45.11 -9.49 48.02
C SER A 48 -45.90 -9.05 46.77
N PRO A 49 -46.43 -9.98 45.95
CA PRO A 49 -47.08 -9.68 44.67
C PRO A 49 -48.63 -9.75 44.69
N GLY A 50 -49.28 -9.23 43.64
CA GLY A 50 -50.71 -9.43 43.36
C GLY A 50 -51.07 -9.04 41.90
N PRO A 51 -52.10 -9.63 41.24
CA PRO A 51 -52.03 -9.85 39.78
C PRO A 51 -53.27 -9.45 38.92
N GLY A 52 -53.04 -9.36 37.60
CA GLY A 52 -54.04 -9.58 36.53
C GLY A 52 -54.59 -8.32 35.82
N ALA A 53 -55.30 -8.42 34.68
CA ALA A 53 -55.44 -9.49 33.67
C ALA A 53 -56.29 -9.00 32.45
N TRP A 54 -56.33 -9.76 31.34
CA TRP A 54 -57.20 -9.58 30.13
C TRP A 54 -56.91 -8.29 29.29
N ASN A 55 -57.23 -8.12 28.00
CA ASN A 55 -57.61 -8.98 26.84
C ASN A 55 -57.12 -8.23 25.55
N VAL A 56 -56.67 -8.85 24.43
CA VAL A 56 -57.37 -9.61 23.36
C VAL A 56 -58.31 -8.75 22.47
N ASP A 57 -58.20 -8.95 21.13
CA ASP A 57 -59.01 -8.43 20.00
C ASP A 57 -58.96 -6.92 19.65
N SER A 58 -59.25 -6.47 18.41
CA SER A 58 -59.07 -7.09 17.07
C SER A 58 -59.17 -6.06 15.90
N VAL A 59 -58.51 -6.40 14.78
CA VAL A 59 -58.76 -6.08 13.34
C VAL A 59 -59.91 -5.09 12.95
N SER A 60 -59.60 -3.98 12.25
CA SER A 60 -60.08 -3.65 10.86
C SER A 60 -60.14 -2.16 10.41
N GLU A 61 -59.78 -1.96 9.13
CA GLU A 61 -60.35 -1.07 8.07
C GLU A 61 -60.62 0.47 8.17
N ARG A 62 -60.16 1.13 7.08
CA ARG A 62 -60.83 2.16 6.21
C ARG A 62 -60.83 3.67 6.54
N LYS A 63 -60.20 4.42 5.59
CA LYS A 63 -60.69 5.67 4.91
C LYS A 63 -60.82 6.94 5.82
N ASN A 64 -60.70 8.18 5.35
CA ASN A 64 -60.99 8.74 4.02
C ASN A 64 -60.37 10.16 3.83
N ARG A 65 -60.11 10.55 2.56
CA ARG A 65 -60.27 11.91 1.95
C ARG A 65 -59.99 13.24 2.70
N LYS A 66 -59.20 14.10 2.01
CA LYS A 66 -59.41 15.56 1.74
C LYS A 66 -59.37 16.57 2.92
N ALA A 67 -59.21 17.89 2.73
CA ALA A 67 -58.53 18.74 1.71
C ALA A 67 -58.63 20.24 2.11
N ALA A 68 -57.77 21.10 1.51
CA ALA A 68 -57.80 22.58 1.55
C ALA A 68 -57.52 23.26 2.92
N GLY A 69 -57.05 24.52 2.98
CA GLY A 69 -56.54 25.41 1.90
C GLY A 69 -56.53 26.90 2.29
N ALA A 70 -55.96 27.76 1.43
CA ALA A 70 -55.98 29.25 1.48
C ALA A 70 -55.17 29.90 2.65
N GLU A 71 -54.66 31.15 2.62
CA GLU A 71 -54.46 32.21 1.59
C GLU A 71 -53.42 33.26 2.15
N ALA A 72 -53.04 34.43 1.58
CA ALA A 72 -53.41 35.20 0.39
C ALA A 72 -52.34 36.28 0.03
N THR A 73 -52.19 36.61 -1.28
CA THR A 73 -51.69 37.91 -1.84
C THR A 73 -50.21 38.34 -1.56
N ALA A 74 -49.56 39.29 -2.26
CA ALA A 74 -50.02 40.27 -3.28
C ALA A 74 -48.96 40.67 -4.36
N SER A 75 -49.44 40.88 -5.60
CA SER A 75 -49.08 41.88 -6.64
C SER A 75 -47.69 42.56 -6.77
N ALA A 76 -47.16 42.60 -8.01
CA ALA A 76 -46.66 43.81 -8.72
C ALA A 76 -46.49 43.54 -10.24
N SER A 77 -46.40 44.56 -11.11
CA SER A 77 -46.26 44.37 -12.58
C SER A 77 -45.44 45.44 -13.34
N ARG A 78 -44.84 45.01 -14.48
CA ARG A 78 -44.51 45.75 -15.73
C ARG A 78 -43.94 44.74 -16.75
N ARG A 79 -44.60 44.44 -17.88
CA ARG A 79 -44.61 45.17 -19.18
C ARG A 79 -43.18 45.30 -19.77
N SER A 80 -42.78 44.46 -20.76
CA SER A 80 -43.09 44.48 -22.22
C SER A 80 -42.05 45.29 -23.03
N THR A 81 -41.60 44.98 -24.25
CA THR A 81 -42.19 44.23 -25.40
C THR A 81 -41.12 43.48 -26.24
N ALA A 82 -41.54 42.54 -27.12
CA ALA A 82 -40.74 42.04 -28.27
C ALA A 82 -40.90 42.97 -29.52
N PRO A 83 -40.26 42.75 -30.70
CA PRO A 83 -40.73 41.70 -31.65
C PRO A 83 -39.73 41.11 -32.72
N SER A 84 -40.19 40.03 -33.37
CA SER A 84 -40.09 39.67 -34.82
C SER A 84 -38.77 39.46 -35.62
N PHE A 85 -38.68 38.23 -36.18
CA PHE A 85 -38.24 37.80 -37.54
C PHE A 85 -38.55 38.78 -38.72
N PRO A 86 -38.03 38.65 -39.99
CA PRO A 86 -37.78 37.37 -40.72
C PRO A 86 -36.74 37.25 -41.88
N ARG A 87 -36.56 36.01 -42.37
CA ARG A 87 -36.35 35.51 -43.78
C ARG A 87 -35.23 36.05 -44.71
N GLY A 88 -34.56 35.07 -45.36
CA GLY A 88 -33.88 35.19 -46.68
C GLY A 88 -32.35 35.14 -46.59
N GLY A 89 -31.60 34.51 -47.51
CA GLY A 89 -31.97 33.65 -48.64
C GLY A 89 -30.83 33.55 -49.67
N GLY A 90 -30.77 32.50 -50.49
CA GLY A 90 -29.91 32.45 -51.69
C GLY A 90 -28.75 31.44 -51.69
N LEU A 91 -28.70 30.66 -52.78
CA LEU A 91 -27.55 29.88 -53.27
C LEU A 91 -26.37 30.84 -53.64
N ARG A 92 -25.12 30.45 -53.92
CA ARG A 92 -24.65 29.33 -54.78
C ARG A 92 -23.09 29.23 -54.81
N SER A 93 -22.56 28.04 -55.12
CA SER A 93 -21.27 27.75 -55.86
C SER A 93 -19.93 28.45 -55.54
N GLU A 94 -18.92 27.65 -55.13
CA GLU A 94 -17.61 27.33 -55.80
C GLU A 94 -16.74 28.41 -56.53
N PRO A 95 -15.42 28.17 -56.87
CA PRO A 95 -14.57 26.97 -56.69
C PRO A 95 -13.08 27.20 -56.21
N ARG A 96 -12.38 26.06 -56.03
CA ARG A 96 -10.92 25.74 -56.19
C ARG A 96 -9.87 26.84 -56.46
N SER A 97 -8.77 26.81 -55.69
CA SER A 97 -7.34 26.65 -56.13
C SER A 97 -6.46 26.49 -54.87
N GLN A 98 -5.59 25.49 -54.72
CA GLN A 98 -4.29 25.18 -55.37
C GLN A 98 -3.14 26.16 -55.07
N ALA A 99 -1.96 25.59 -54.76
CA ALA A 99 -0.75 26.27 -54.32
C ALA A 99 0.10 26.82 -55.48
N PRO A 100 1.30 27.35 -55.19
CA PRO A 100 2.47 26.67 -55.76
C PRO A 100 3.61 26.39 -54.76
N ARG A 101 4.49 25.47 -55.16
CA ARG A 101 5.82 25.22 -54.57
C ARG A 101 6.88 26.00 -55.35
N SER A 102 7.99 26.35 -54.70
CA SER A 102 9.33 26.42 -55.32
C SER A 102 10.43 26.62 -54.25
N HIS A 103 11.72 26.37 -54.49
CA HIS A 103 12.42 25.22 -55.13
C HIS A 103 13.94 25.51 -55.00
N LEU A 104 14.79 24.46 -54.87
CA LEU A 104 16.26 24.49 -55.15
C LEU A 104 17.15 25.30 -54.18
N SER A 105 18.45 25.02 -54.00
CA SER A 105 19.27 23.80 -54.23
C SER A 105 20.61 23.89 -53.48
N GLU A 106 21.36 22.78 -53.38
CA GLU A 106 22.80 22.77 -53.01
C GLU A 106 23.66 23.44 -54.11
N PRO A 107 25.00 23.66 -53.92
CA PRO A 107 25.98 22.55 -54.11
C PRO A 107 27.34 22.64 -53.32
N TRP A 108 28.12 21.52 -53.29
CA TRP A 108 29.59 21.45 -53.55
C TRP A 108 30.60 22.12 -52.54
N GLU A 109 31.73 21.52 -52.05
CA GLU A 109 32.46 20.30 -52.45
C GLU A 109 33.51 19.69 -51.45
N ARG A 110 34.23 18.66 -51.96
CA ARG A 110 35.38 17.84 -51.52
C ARG A 110 36.55 18.52 -50.76
N GLY A 111 37.23 17.72 -49.92
CA GLY A 111 38.62 17.99 -49.45
C GLY A 111 39.23 16.96 -48.47
N ARG A 112 40.24 16.18 -48.92
CA ARG A 112 41.14 15.26 -48.15
C ARG A 112 42.43 15.07 -48.99
N PRO A 113 43.56 14.51 -48.49
CA PRO A 113 44.07 14.31 -47.11
C PRO A 113 45.54 14.78 -46.91
N ALA A 114 46.08 14.71 -45.67
CA ALA A 114 47.51 14.52 -45.26
C ALA A 114 47.66 14.97 -43.77
N SER A 115 48.32 14.35 -42.77
CA SER A 115 49.31 13.27 -42.57
C SER A 115 50.68 13.76 -42.06
N ALA A 116 50.89 13.80 -40.73
CA ALA A 116 52.20 13.71 -40.07
C ALA A 116 52.07 13.44 -38.54
N PHE A 117 52.99 12.65 -37.98
CA PHE A 117 53.26 12.52 -36.52
C PHE A 117 54.56 13.29 -36.18
N PRO A 118 54.78 13.73 -34.92
CA PRO A 118 55.62 12.90 -34.04
C PRO A 118 55.25 12.88 -32.53
N THR A 119 55.29 11.67 -31.99
CA THR A 119 55.67 11.25 -30.62
C THR A 119 55.88 12.28 -29.48
N ALA A 120 55.15 12.07 -28.37
CA ALA A 120 55.72 12.03 -27.01
C ALA A 120 54.82 11.22 -26.05
N ARG A 121 55.39 10.58 -25.02
CA ARG A 121 54.66 9.90 -23.92
C ARG A 121 54.66 10.77 -22.67
N PRO A 122 53.73 10.53 -21.74
CA PRO A 122 54.15 10.27 -20.36
C PRO A 122 53.81 8.83 -19.91
N GLY A 123 54.72 8.22 -19.15
CA GLY A 123 54.53 6.92 -18.50
C GLY A 123 54.06 7.06 -17.04
N PRO A 124 53.78 5.94 -16.33
CA PRO A 124 53.16 5.97 -15.01
C PRO A 124 54.13 6.39 -13.90
N ALA A 125 53.63 7.20 -12.96
CA ALA A 125 54.33 7.50 -11.71
C ALA A 125 54.38 6.25 -10.80
N ARG A 126 55.57 5.89 -10.32
CA ARG A 126 55.80 4.77 -9.40
C ARG A 126 55.88 5.22 -7.95
N LEU A 127 55.49 4.31 -7.06
CA LEU A 127 55.73 4.34 -5.61
C LEU A 127 57.22 4.58 -5.25
N PRO A 128 57.51 5.38 -4.22
CA PRO A 128 58.70 5.21 -3.40
C PRO A 128 58.49 4.10 -2.34
N ARG A 129 59.55 3.38 -1.96
CA ARG A 129 59.56 2.41 -0.84
C ARG A 129 60.16 3.05 0.43
N ALA A 130 59.70 2.62 1.60
CA ALA A 130 60.41 2.82 2.87
C ALA A 130 61.69 1.96 2.94
N PRO A 131 62.65 2.27 3.83
CA PRO A 131 62.65 1.67 5.20
C PRO A 131 63.32 2.58 6.27
N PRO A 132 63.62 2.12 7.52
CA PRO A 132 62.99 1.05 8.34
C PRO A 132 62.57 1.48 9.77
N GLY A 133 61.53 0.82 10.30
CA GLY A 133 61.57 0.16 11.62
C GLY A 133 61.60 0.97 12.93
N ARG A 134 60.48 0.93 13.66
CA ARG A 134 60.41 0.28 15.00
C ARG A 134 58.97 -0.14 15.33
N CYS A 135 58.82 -1.24 16.05
CA CYS A 135 57.53 -1.89 16.31
C CYS A 135 56.97 -1.51 17.69
N LEU A 136 55.66 -1.28 17.76
CA LEU A 136 54.85 -1.49 18.96
C LEU A 136 53.51 -2.12 18.55
N SER A 137 53.30 -3.37 18.97
CA SER A 137 52.05 -4.13 18.83
C SER A 137 51.30 -4.16 20.18
N PRO A 138 49.97 -4.39 20.18
CA PRO A 138 49.16 -4.30 21.40
C PRO A 138 49.37 -5.53 22.33
N PRO A 139 49.15 -5.37 23.65
CA PRO A 139 49.15 -6.49 24.59
C PRO A 139 47.79 -7.21 24.62
N ALA A 140 47.83 -8.54 24.46
CA ALA A 140 46.74 -9.44 24.82
C ALA A 140 47.33 -10.71 25.45
N GLY A 141 46.70 -11.22 26.51
CA GLY A 141 47.19 -12.32 27.36
C GLY A 141 47.33 -11.89 28.83
N CYS A 142 46.99 -12.71 29.82
CA CYS A 142 46.85 -14.17 29.78
C CYS A 142 45.47 -14.69 30.23
N LEU A 143 45.18 -15.93 29.83
CA LEU A 143 44.16 -16.76 30.47
C LEU A 143 44.59 -17.11 31.90
N HIS A 144 43.62 -17.37 32.78
CA HIS A 144 43.65 -18.65 33.48
C HIS A 144 42.23 -19.17 33.73
N VAL A 145 42.03 -20.45 33.44
CA VAL A 145 40.79 -21.19 33.71
C VAL A 145 40.87 -21.78 35.11
N LEU A 146 39.79 -21.68 35.89
CA LEU A 146 39.27 -22.76 36.75
C LEU A 146 37.87 -22.39 37.26
N ALA A 147 37.03 -23.41 37.49
CA ALA A 147 35.66 -23.26 37.97
C ALA A 147 35.49 -23.95 39.33
N ALA A 148 34.75 -23.32 40.26
CA ALA A 148 34.17 -23.99 41.43
C ALA A 148 32.98 -23.22 42.02
N LEU A 149 31.81 -23.87 41.96
CA LEU A 149 30.77 -24.01 42.98
C LEU A 149 30.59 -22.96 44.12
N SER A 150 29.32 -22.60 44.31
CA SER A 150 28.75 -21.98 45.52
C SER A 150 28.93 -22.86 46.78
N PRO A 151 28.90 -22.27 47.99
CA PRO A 151 27.96 -22.78 48.98
C PRO A 151 27.10 -21.71 49.71
N ALA A 152 26.07 -22.21 50.39
CA ALA A 152 24.97 -21.46 51.02
C ALA A 152 25.34 -20.76 52.35
N ALA A 153 24.38 -19.97 52.85
CA ALA A 153 24.43 -19.29 54.15
C ALA A 153 24.19 -20.24 55.35
N PRO A 154 24.69 -19.90 56.56
CA PRO A 154 24.30 -20.53 57.82
C PRO A 154 23.04 -19.89 58.44
N ALA A 155 22.41 -20.59 59.39
CA ALA A 155 21.15 -20.20 60.04
C ALA A 155 21.30 -19.74 61.51
N VAL A 156 20.17 -19.35 62.09
CA VAL A 156 19.98 -18.81 63.46
C VAL A 156 20.34 -19.81 64.58
N PRO A 157 20.58 -19.34 65.81
CA PRO A 157 19.72 -19.78 66.93
C PRO A 157 19.22 -18.63 67.83
N ALA A 158 18.20 -18.90 68.68
CA ALA A 158 17.44 -17.89 69.42
C ALA A 158 17.18 -18.24 70.91
N ALA A 159 16.92 -17.22 71.74
CA ALA A 159 16.38 -17.27 73.11
C ALA A 159 15.82 -15.85 73.46
N ALA A 160 14.55 -15.66 73.86
CA ALA A 160 13.96 -15.79 75.21
C ALA A 160 14.24 -14.56 76.13
N ALA A 161 13.32 -13.97 76.92
CA ALA A 161 11.87 -14.20 77.16
C ALA A 161 11.20 -12.96 77.86
N ALA A 162 9.98 -13.15 78.41
CA ALA A 162 9.19 -12.31 79.36
C ALA A 162 8.12 -11.33 78.80
N ALA A 163 7.15 -10.98 79.66
CA ALA A 163 5.87 -10.30 79.34
C ALA A 163 5.39 -9.37 80.51
N PRO A 164 4.10 -9.02 80.72
CA PRO A 164 3.54 -7.71 80.30
C PRO A 164 3.09 -6.77 81.47
N PRO A 165 1.99 -5.98 81.40
CA PRO A 165 2.01 -4.51 81.45
C PRO A 165 1.56 -3.87 82.79
N PRO A 166 1.50 -2.52 82.89
CA PRO A 166 0.17 -1.88 82.92
C PRO A 166 0.07 -0.54 82.14
N SER A 167 -1.11 0.09 82.17
CA SER A 167 -1.49 1.33 81.47
C SER A 167 -1.48 2.58 82.36
N LEU A 168 -1.41 3.79 81.77
CA LEU A 168 -1.91 5.06 82.36
C LEU A 168 -2.01 6.22 81.33
N ALA A 169 -2.58 7.35 81.78
CA ALA A 169 -3.28 8.38 80.98
C ALA A 169 -2.43 9.47 80.27
N SER A 170 -3.08 10.23 79.38
CA SER A 170 -2.54 11.36 78.60
C SER A 170 -2.52 12.70 79.36
N PRO A 171 -1.53 13.60 79.11
CA PRO A 171 -1.50 14.98 79.61
C PRO A 171 -2.03 16.04 78.60
N PRO A 172 -2.36 17.28 79.03
CA PRO A 172 -3.04 18.32 78.23
C PRO A 172 -2.10 19.40 77.61
N PRO A 173 -2.61 20.24 76.68
CA PRO A 173 -1.86 21.36 76.07
C PRO A 173 -1.86 22.67 76.90
N PRO A 174 -0.90 23.60 76.68
CA PRO A 174 -0.77 24.86 77.41
C PRO A 174 -1.70 26.01 76.91
N PRO A 175 -1.90 27.11 77.68
CA PRO A 175 -3.09 27.98 77.52
C PRO A 175 -2.86 29.49 77.25
N GLY A 176 -3.86 30.11 76.60
CA GLY A 176 -4.13 31.58 76.61
C GLY A 176 -3.38 32.41 75.55
N ALA A 177 -3.92 33.53 75.03
CA ALA A 177 -5.25 34.15 75.08
C ALA A 177 -5.41 35.08 73.84
N ARG A 178 -6.56 35.63 73.41
CA ARG A 178 -7.83 35.99 74.08
C ARG A 178 -9.06 35.71 73.19
N ARG A 179 -10.26 35.74 73.79
CA ARG A 179 -11.58 35.61 73.11
C ARG A 179 -12.00 36.87 72.36
N ALA A 180 -12.73 36.67 71.27
CA ALA A 180 -13.83 37.53 70.83
C ALA A 180 -14.91 36.65 70.16
N GLU A 181 -15.94 36.24 70.90
CA GLU A 181 -17.08 35.48 70.36
C GLU A 181 -18.23 36.43 70.03
N CYS A 182 -18.69 36.48 68.78
CA CYS A 182 -20.02 37.02 68.47
C CYS A 182 -20.65 36.45 67.19
N ARG A 183 -21.54 35.47 67.39
CA ARG A 183 -22.59 34.96 66.48
C ARG A 183 -22.20 34.22 65.20
N LEU A 184 -23.02 33.21 64.92
CA LEU A 184 -22.96 32.32 63.75
C LEU A 184 -23.48 33.04 62.48
N THR A 185 -22.66 33.05 61.44
CA THR A 185 -23.10 33.05 60.03
C THR A 185 -22.31 31.99 59.27
N GLY A 186 -22.87 31.45 58.19
CA GLY A 186 -22.40 30.20 57.59
C GLY A 186 -21.06 30.29 56.86
N MET A 187 -20.30 29.20 56.88
CA MET A 187 -19.13 29.01 56.00
C MET A 187 -19.56 29.09 54.53
N PRO A 188 -18.74 29.68 53.63
CA PRO A 188 -18.97 29.53 52.20
C PRO A 188 -18.82 28.05 51.84
N LYS A 189 -19.86 27.46 51.25
CA LYS A 189 -19.78 26.09 50.71
C LYS A 189 -18.73 26.07 49.61
N GLU A 190 -17.76 25.16 49.72
CA GLU A 190 -16.89 24.83 48.59
C GLU A 190 -17.77 24.45 47.40
N LYS A 191 -17.51 25.04 46.24
CA LYS A 191 -18.22 24.69 45.01
C LYS A 191 -17.81 23.27 44.61
N TYR A 192 -18.73 22.33 44.80
CA TYR A 192 -18.76 21.13 43.98
C TYR A 192 -19.17 21.56 42.57
N ASP A 193 -18.18 21.83 41.71
CA ASP A 193 -18.44 21.88 40.28
C ASP A 193 -18.75 20.43 39.82
N PRO A 194 -19.88 20.21 39.13
CA PRO A 194 -20.27 18.87 38.71
C PRO A 194 -19.31 18.33 37.62
N PRO A 195 -19.18 17.00 37.49
CA PRO A 195 -18.48 16.42 36.35
C PRO A 195 -19.13 16.85 35.03
N ASP A 196 -18.33 16.95 33.95
CA ASP A 196 -18.83 17.31 32.62
C ASP A 196 -19.99 16.38 32.23
N PRO A 197 -21.20 16.90 31.94
CA PRO A 197 -22.37 16.10 31.58
C PRO A 197 -22.19 15.25 30.30
N ARG A 198 -21.06 15.37 29.59
CA ARG A 198 -20.71 14.54 28.42
C ARG A 198 -20.21 13.13 28.76
N ARG A 199 -19.64 12.85 29.94
CA ARG A 199 -19.19 11.49 30.33
C ARG A 199 -20.25 10.75 31.15
N ILE A 200 -21.28 10.24 30.45
CA ILE A 200 -22.27 9.30 31.02
C ILE A 200 -21.69 7.88 30.99
N TYR A 201 -21.38 7.32 32.16
CA TYR A 201 -20.90 5.94 32.28
C TYR A 201 -22.05 4.94 32.29
N THR A 202 -22.39 4.38 31.11
CA THR A 202 -23.35 3.27 31.00
C THR A 202 -22.75 1.98 31.56
N ILE A 203 -23.02 1.69 32.83
CA ILE A 203 -22.77 0.38 33.43
C ILE A 203 -23.76 -0.62 32.81
N MET A 204 -23.27 -1.69 32.20
CA MET A 204 -24.10 -2.72 31.57
C MET A 204 -25.10 -3.34 32.56
N SER A 205 -26.32 -3.59 32.11
CA SER A 205 -27.30 -4.31 32.93
C SER A 205 -26.95 -5.80 33.08
N ALA A 206 -27.45 -6.45 34.13
CA ALA A 206 -27.29 -7.89 34.31
C ALA A 206 -27.90 -8.69 33.15
N GLU A 207 -28.95 -8.17 32.51
CA GLU A 207 -29.63 -8.76 31.35
C GLU A 207 -28.77 -8.62 30.09
N GLU A 208 -28.01 -7.53 29.95
CA GLU A 208 -27.07 -7.35 28.83
C GLU A 208 -25.88 -8.29 28.92
N VAL A 209 -25.36 -8.52 30.13
CA VAL A 209 -24.32 -9.52 30.41
C VAL A 209 -24.85 -10.93 30.15
N ALA A 210 -26.09 -11.24 30.58
CA ALA A 210 -26.74 -12.53 30.30
C ALA A 210 -26.96 -12.77 28.80
N ASN A 211 -27.24 -11.72 28.02
CA ASN A 211 -27.33 -11.77 26.55
C ASN A 211 -25.96 -11.78 25.84
N GLY A 212 -24.85 -11.95 26.58
CA GLY A 212 -23.52 -12.12 25.98
C GLY A 212 -22.91 -10.87 25.34
N LYS A 213 -23.48 -9.67 25.57
CA LYS A 213 -22.80 -8.42 25.20
C LYS A 213 -21.47 -8.33 25.96
N LYS A 214 -20.46 -7.71 25.32
CA LYS A 214 -19.17 -7.41 25.95
C LYS A 214 -19.09 -5.92 26.28
N SER A 215 -18.45 -5.57 27.38
CA SER A 215 -18.17 -4.16 27.71
C SER A 215 -17.13 -3.59 26.75
N HIS A 216 -17.42 -2.42 26.19
CA HIS A 216 -16.57 -1.77 25.19
C HIS A 216 -16.16 -0.39 25.70
N TRP A 217 -15.07 -0.37 26.47
CA TRP A 217 -14.40 0.85 26.93
C TRP A 217 -13.09 1.01 26.13
N THR A 218 -12.84 2.22 25.65
CA THR A 218 -11.63 2.55 24.86
C THR A 218 -10.83 3.70 25.47
N GLU A 219 -11.33 4.29 26.55
CA GLU A 219 -10.67 5.37 27.29
C GLU A 219 -10.28 4.87 28.68
N LEU A 220 -9.08 5.22 29.14
CA LEU A 220 -8.62 4.94 30.50
C LEU A 220 -7.97 6.19 31.10
N GLU A 221 -8.43 6.56 32.30
CA GLU A 221 -7.90 7.66 33.09
C GLU A 221 -7.32 7.11 34.39
N ILE A 222 -6.06 7.44 34.67
CA ILE A 222 -5.37 7.06 35.91
C ILE A 222 -4.83 8.34 36.55
N SER A 223 -5.42 8.75 37.66
CA SER A 223 -5.01 9.92 38.44
C SER A 223 -4.71 9.54 39.90
N GLY A 224 -4.10 10.46 40.66
CA GLY A 224 -3.81 10.25 42.09
C GLY A 224 -2.33 10.06 42.45
N ARG A 225 -1.43 10.83 41.85
CA ARG A 225 0.01 10.90 42.22
C ARG A 225 0.78 9.59 41.98
N VAL A 226 0.36 8.80 41.00
CA VAL A 226 0.94 7.50 40.65
C VAL A 226 2.42 7.64 40.25
N ARG A 227 3.27 6.73 40.72
CA ARG A 227 4.73 6.74 40.46
C ARG A 227 5.21 5.65 39.51
N SER A 228 4.42 4.58 39.35
CA SER A 228 4.70 3.45 38.46
C SER A 228 3.38 2.87 37.98
N LEU A 229 3.36 2.41 36.73
CA LEU A 229 2.22 1.74 36.11
C LEU A 229 2.45 0.22 36.14
N SER A 230 1.38 -0.57 36.13
CA SER A 230 1.47 -2.04 36.00
C SER A 230 1.78 -2.41 34.55
N THR A 231 2.55 -3.49 34.33
CA THR A 231 2.81 -4.02 32.98
C THR A 231 1.52 -4.50 32.28
N SER A 232 0.48 -4.86 33.04
CA SER A 232 -0.85 -5.22 32.51
C SER A 232 -1.57 -4.08 31.78
N LEU A 233 -1.17 -2.82 31.99
CA LEU A 233 -1.70 -1.66 31.24
C LEU A 233 -1.40 -1.80 29.75
N TRP A 234 -0.21 -2.31 29.40
CA TRP A 234 0.28 -2.38 28.03
C TRP A 234 -0.31 -3.53 27.21
N SER A 235 -1.08 -4.43 27.85
CA SER A 235 -1.90 -5.45 27.16
C SER A 235 -3.30 -4.94 26.76
N LEU A 236 -3.68 -3.71 27.13
CA LEU A 236 -4.99 -3.13 26.82
C LEU A 236 -5.02 -2.50 25.42
N THR A 237 -4.70 -3.30 24.39
CA THR A 237 -4.53 -2.86 23.00
C THR A 237 -5.77 -2.24 22.35
N HIS A 238 -6.94 -2.35 22.97
CA HIS A 238 -8.20 -1.73 22.56
C HIS A 238 -8.35 -0.25 22.99
N LEU A 239 -7.41 0.30 23.75
CA LEU A 239 -7.44 1.70 24.17
C LEU A 239 -7.16 2.65 22.99
N THR A 240 -8.05 3.64 22.83
CA THR A 240 -7.92 4.78 21.90
C THR A 240 -7.52 6.07 22.63
N ALA A 241 -7.80 6.20 23.92
CA ALA A 241 -7.37 7.33 24.74
C ALA A 241 -6.81 6.89 26.10
N LEU A 242 -5.68 7.49 26.51
CA LEU A 242 -5.01 7.20 27.78
C LEU A 242 -4.60 8.50 28.47
N HIS A 243 -5.26 8.80 29.59
CA HIS A 243 -5.01 9.98 30.42
C HIS A 243 -4.19 9.56 31.65
N LEU A 244 -2.96 10.10 31.74
CA LEU A 244 -1.98 9.84 32.81
C LEU A 244 -1.48 11.15 33.44
N ASN A 245 -2.18 12.26 33.20
CA ASN A 245 -1.82 13.60 33.69
C ASN A 245 -1.84 13.71 35.23
N ASP A 246 -1.12 14.73 35.74
CA ASP A 246 -1.08 15.11 37.16
C ASP A 246 -0.64 13.97 38.11
N ASN A 247 0.25 13.12 37.60
CA ASN A 247 0.89 12.04 38.33
C ASN A 247 2.37 12.33 38.62
N TYR A 248 3.07 11.39 39.23
CA TYR A 248 4.51 11.48 39.53
C TYR A 248 5.31 10.43 38.76
N LEU A 249 4.92 10.13 37.52
CA LEU A 249 5.65 9.23 36.63
C LEU A 249 7.00 9.86 36.26
N THR A 250 8.09 9.12 36.44
CA THR A 250 9.46 9.58 36.14
C THR A 250 10.00 9.05 34.81
N ARG A 251 9.38 7.98 34.28
CA ARG A 251 9.64 7.34 32.99
C ARG A 251 8.38 6.65 32.48
N ILE A 252 8.29 6.45 31.18
CA ILE A 252 7.35 5.53 30.52
C ILE A 252 8.17 4.38 29.91
N PRO A 253 7.75 3.10 30.05
CA PRO A 253 8.47 1.98 29.45
C PRO A 253 8.21 1.88 27.93
N PRO A 254 9.15 1.29 27.16
CA PRO A 254 8.95 0.91 25.75
C PRO A 254 7.62 0.20 25.44
N ASP A 255 7.12 -0.60 26.39
CA ASP A 255 5.87 -1.35 26.28
C ASP A 255 4.65 -0.49 25.89
N ILE A 256 4.66 0.83 26.10
CA ILE A 256 3.58 1.72 25.66
C ILE A 256 3.29 1.58 24.15
N ALA A 257 4.32 1.28 23.34
CA ALA A 257 4.21 1.08 21.90
C ALA A 257 3.26 -0.07 21.49
N LYS A 258 2.94 -0.98 22.41
CA LYS A 258 1.97 -2.07 22.19
C LYS A 258 0.54 -1.54 22.03
N LEU A 259 0.24 -0.33 22.53
CA LEU A 259 -1.05 0.36 22.40
C LEU A 259 -1.19 1.02 21.02
N HIS A 260 -1.04 0.24 19.95
CA HIS A 260 -1.02 0.70 18.55
C HIS A 260 -2.31 1.40 18.08
N ASN A 261 -3.44 1.18 18.76
CA ASN A 261 -4.72 1.85 18.46
C ASN A 261 -4.91 3.19 19.22
N LEU A 262 -3.91 3.63 19.99
CA LEU A 262 -4.00 4.85 20.77
C LEU A 262 -3.93 6.09 19.88
N VAL A 263 -4.96 6.93 19.94
CA VAL A 263 -5.11 8.18 19.19
C VAL A 263 -4.76 9.38 20.07
N TYR A 264 -5.04 9.29 21.37
CA TYR A 264 -4.84 10.35 22.37
C TYR A 264 -4.01 9.84 23.55
N LEU A 265 -2.92 10.55 23.89
CA LEU A 265 -2.06 10.27 25.04
C LEU A 265 -1.73 11.56 25.80
N ASP A 266 -2.23 11.68 27.03
CA ASP A 266 -1.85 12.78 27.93
C ASP A 266 -0.95 12.29 29.06
N LEU A 267 0.27 12.82 29.08
CA LEU A 267 1.34 12.61 30.05
C LEU A 267 1.74 13.92 30.75
N SER A 268 0.93 14.98 30.63
CA SER A 268 1.22 16.31 31.18
C SER A 268 1.33 16.33 32.72
N SER A 269 1.98 17.35 33.27
CA SER A 269 2.16 17.56 34.72
C SER A 269 2.81 16.38 35.47
N ASN A 270 3.70 15.64 34.78
CA ASN A 270 4.46 14.51 35.35
C ASN A 270 5.92 14.90 35.64
N LYS A 271 6.80 13.91 35.83
CA LYS A 271 8.23 14.08 36.15
C LYS A 271 9.14 13.37 35.14
N LEU A 272 8.65 13.18 33.91
CA LEU A 272 9.37 12.51 32.83
C LEU A 272 10.62 13.29 32.44
N ARG A 273 11.76 12.61 32.35
CA ARG A 273 13.06 13.21 31.95
C ARG A 273 13.46 12.89 30.51
N SER A 274 12.93 11.81 29.97
CA SER A 274 13.09 11.31 28.62
C SER A 274 11.83 10.53 28.22
N LEU A 275 11.72 10.19 26.94
CA LEU A 275 10.68 9.33 26.37
C LEU A 275 11.35 8.08 25.79
N PRO A 276 10.65 6.92 25.74
CA PRO A 276 11.10 5.77 24.95
C PRO A 276 11.11 6.13 23.45
N ALA A 277 12.07 5.58 22.70
CA ALA A 277 12.17 5.75 21.25
C ALA A 277 10.98 5.08 20.54
N GLU A 278 10.53 3.97 21.10
CA GLU A 278 9.42 3.13 20.67
C GLU A 278 8.07 3.87 20.66
N LEU A 279 7.97 5.03 21.34
CA LEU A 279 6.81 5.93 21.21
C LEU A 279 6.60 6.41 19.77
N GLY A 280 7.67 6.48 18.96
CA GLY A 280 7.60 6.77 17.52
C GLY A 280 6.83 5.73 16.70
N ASN A 281 6.69 4.50 17.20
CA ASN A 281 5.97 3.43 16.50
C ASN A 281 4.44 3.51 16.69
N MET A 282 3.95 4.42 17.55
CA MET A 282 2.52 4.62 17.81
C MET A 282 1.87 5.53 16.75
N VAL A 283 2.04 5.19 15.48
CA VAL A 283 1.68 5.98 14.29
C VAL A 283 0.22 6.44 14.19
N SER A 284 -0.69 5.83 14.97
CA SER A 284 -2.09 6.23 15.11
C SER A 284 -2.33 7.48 15.98
N LEU A 285 -1.31 7.94 16.73
CA LEU A 285 -1.41 9.10 17.61
C LEU A 285 -1.69 10.39 16.84
N ARG A 286 -2.74 11.09 17.26
CA ARG A 286 -3.11 12.44 16.77
C ARG A 286 -2.86 13.52 17.82
N GLU A 287 -2.94 13.16 19.11
CA GLU A 287 -2.66 14.06 20.22
C GLU A 287 -1.70 13.42 21.23
N LEU A 288 -0.58 14.11 21.49
CA LEU A 288 0.46 13.72 22.45
C LEU A 288 0.79 14.92 23.34
N LEU A 289 0.27 14.91 24.55
CA LEU A 289 0.43 16.00 25.51
C LEU A 289 1.49 15.63 26.55
N LEU A 290 2.54 16.44 26.63
CA LEU A 290 3.75 16.21 27.43
C LEU A 290 4.09 17.42 28.32
N ASN A 291 3.13 18.34 28.49
CA ASN A 291 3.37 19.66 29.08
C ASN A 291 3.83 19.54 30.55
N ASN A 292 4.57 20.51 31.06
CA ASN A 292 5.01 20.59 32.46
C ASN A 292 5.74 19.32 32.94
N ASN A 293 6.65 18.78 32.12
CA ASN A 293 7.56 17.68 32.46
C ASN A 293 9.01 18.19 32.57
N LEU A 294 9.98 17.26 32.72
CA LEU A 294 11.41 17.55 32.84
C LEU A 294 12.20 17.10 31.60
N LEU A 295 11.55 17.04 30.43
CA LEU A 295 12.17 16.60 29.17
C LEU A 295 13.23 17.60 28.72
N ARG A 296 14.45 17.12 28.46
CA ARG A 296 15.57 17.91 27.93
C ARG A 296 15.89 17.63 26.46
N VAL A 297 15.59 16.40 26.04
CA VAL A 297 15.82 15.86 24.69
C VAL A 297 14.57 15.05 24.34
N LEU A 298 14.22 15.03 23.06
CA LEU A 298 13.15 14.23 22.49
C LEU A 298 13.77 13.19 21.55
N PRO A 299 13.28 11.92 21.52
CA PRO A 299 13.74 10.93 20.55
C PRO A 299 13.38 11.36 19.12
N TYR A 300 14.30 11.18 18.17
CA TYR A 300 14.10 11.51 16.76
C TYR A 300 13.04 10.60 16.10
N GLU A 301 12.83 9.43 16.69
CA GLU A 301 11.81 8.46 16.33
C GLU A 301 10.39 9.05 16.42
N LEU A 302 10.16 10.11 17.21
CA LEU A 302 8.88 10.84 17.19
C LEU A 302 8.54 11.40 15.80
N GLY A 303 9.52 11.65 14.93
CA GLY A 303 9.29 12.04 13.54
C GLY A 303 8.48 11.00 12.73
N ARG A 304 8.44 9.74 13.16
CA ARG A 304 7.58 8.69 12.60
C ARG A 304 6.08 8.94 12.86
N LEU A 305 5.71 9.81 13.81
CA LEU A 305 4.31 10.13 14.15
C LEU A 305 3.68 11.13 13.17
N PHE A 306 3.65 10.78 11.89
CA PHE A 306 3.20 11.67 10.80
C PHE A 306 1.70 12.04 10.85
N GLN A 307 0.87 11.30 11.61
CA GLN A 307 -0.53 11.66 11.87
C GLN A 307 -0.71 12.65 13.03
N LEU A 308 0.36 13.01 13.76
CA LEU A 308 0.27 13.81 14.98
C LEU A 308 -0.07 15.28 14.67
N GLN A 309 -1.21 15.72 15.17
CA GLN A 309 -1.75 17.07 14.98
C GLN A 309 -1.37 17.99 16.15
N THR A 310 -1.55 17.48 17.38
CA THR A 310 -1.27 18.23 18.61
C THR A 310 -0.11 17.60 19.37
N LEU A 311 1.02 18.29 19.43
CA LEU A 311 2.16 17.96 20.29
C LEU A 311 2.28 19.02 21.38
N GLY A 312 2.12 18.65 22.65
CA GLY A 312 2.12 19.58 23.78
C GLY A 312 3.44 19.58 24.55
N LEU A 313 4.38 20.49 24.26
CA LEU A 313 5.72 20.50 24.87
C LEU A 313 5.95 21.61 25.91
N LYS A 314 4.96 22.47 26.17
CA LYS A 314 5.13 23.67 26.99
C LYS A 314 5.54 23.33 28.43
N GLY A 315 6.43 24.14 29.02
CA GLY A 315 6.92 23.92 30.39
C GLY A 315 8.00 22.84 30.55
N ASN A 316 8.59 22.34 29.45
CA ASN A 316 9.75 21.44 29.49
C ASN A 316 11.08 22.18 29.29
N PRO A 317 12.18 21.76 29.96
CA PRO A 317 13.53 22.32 29.80
C PRO A 317 14.26 21.80 28.55
N LEU A 318 13.62 21.93 27.38
CA LEU A 318 14.17 21.54 26.06
C LEU A 318 15.25 22.53 25.57
N SER A 319 16.03 22.13 24.56
CA SER A 319 16.99 23.04 23.91
C SER A 319 16.29 24.14 23.11
N GLN A 320 16.96 25.28 22.96
CA GLN A 320 16.40 26.46 22.29
C GLN A 320 16.05 26.21 20.82
N ASP A 321 16.78 25.32 20.15
CA ASP A 321 16.58 24.98 18.72
C ASP A 321 15.30 24.16 18.50
N ILE A 322 15.01 23.24 19.42
CA ILE A 322 13.74 22.47 19.44
C ILE A 322 12.57 23.41 19.78
N LEU A 323 12.79 24.35 20.71
CA LEU A 323 11.78 25.33 21.10
C LEU A 323 11.49 26.37 20.01
N SER A 324 12.47 26.78 19.20
CA SER A 324 12.23 27.72 18.09
C SER A 324 11.43 27.06 16.96
N LEU A 325 11.80 25.84 16.55
CA LEU A 325 11.03 25.04 15.58
C LEU A 325 9.58 24.80 16.04
N TYR A 326 9.36 24.63 17.34
CA TYR A 326 8.03 24.40 17.93
C TYR A 326 7.18 25.67 18.13
N GLN A 327 7.80 26.84 18.29
CA GLN A 327 7.10 28.13 18.44
C GLN A 327 6.56 28.69 17.12
N ASP A 328 7.08 28.18 16.00
CA ASP A 328 6.73 28.60 14.66
C ASP A 328 5.28 28.23 14.27
N PRO A 329 4.64 28.92 13.30
CA PRO A 329 3.37 28.47 12.73
C PRO A 329 3.53 27.06 12.14
N ASP A 330 2.64 26.14 12.50
CA ASP A 330 2.74 24.70 12.24
C ASP A 330 3.99 24.02 12.84
N GLY A 331 4.45 24.52 14.00
CA GLY A 331 5.64 24.04 14.71
C GLY A 331 5.61 22.55 15.09
N THR A 332 4.43 21.96 15.29
CA THR A 332 4.28 20.49 15.46
C THR A 332 4.83 19.75 14.24
N ARG A 333 4.29 20.04 13.04
CA ARG A 333 4.67 19.31 11.82
C ARG A 333 6.09 19.66 11.36
N LYS A 334 6.53 20.91 11.57
CA LYS A 334 7.94 21.31 11.36
C LYS A 334 8.91 20.51 12.22
N LEU A 335 8.63 20.39 13.52
CA LEU A 335 9.50 19.64 14.44
C LEU A 335 9.52 18.14 14.11
N LEU A 336 8.37 17.54 13.80
CA LEU A 336 8.28 16.13 13.40
C LEU A 336 9.02 15.86 12.07
N ASN A 337 8.89 16.74 11.08
CA ASN A 337 9.66 16.66 9.83
C ASN A 337 11.17 16.74 10.10
N TYR A 338 11.62 17.71 10.90
CA TYR A 338 13.03 17.84 11.29
C TYR A 338 13.54 16.57 12.00
N MET A 339 12.74 15.99 12.89
CA MET A 339 13.07 14.74 13.58
C MET A 339 13.17 13.54 12.62
N LEU A 340 12.23 13.42 11.68
CA LEU A 340 12.23 12.33 10.69
C LEU A 340 13.40 12.45 9.70
N ASP A 341 13.69 13.67 9.24
CA ASP A 341 14.76 13.93 8.27
C ASP A 341 16.16 13.74 8.86
N ASN A 342 16.31 13.89 10.19
CA ASN A 342 17.55 13.65 10.93
C ASN A 342 17.56 12.29 11.67
N LEU A 343 16.55 11.43 11.47
CA LEU A 343 16.53 10.10 12.08
C LEU A 343 17.63 9.23 11.46
N ALA A 344 18.45 8.61 12.32
CA ALA A 344 19.55 7.74 11.88
C ALA A 344 19.00 6.48 11.21
N VAL A 345 19.17 6.37 9.90
CA VAL A 345 18.84 5.15 9.16
C VAL A 345 19.98 4.14 9.34
N HIS A 346 19.68 3.00 9.96
CA HIS A 346 20.65 1.93 10.09
C HIS A 346 20.92 1.28 8.72
N PRO A 347 22.19 1.05 8.34
CA PRO A 347 22.58 0.45 7.08
C PRO A 347 22.45 -1.09 7.13
N GLU A 348 21.35 -1.59 7.67
CA GLU A 348 20.99 -3.00 7.52
C GLU A 348 20.68 -3.26 6.04
N GLN A 349 21.29 -4.30 5.49
CA GLN A 349 21.16 -4.61 4.07
C GLN A 349 19.75 -5.12 3.79
N LEU A 350 19.06 -4.49 2.84
CA LEU A 350 17.77 -4.96 2.32
C LEU A 350 17.94 -6.42 1.87
N PRO A 351 17.19 -7.39 2.44
CA PRO A 351 17.37 -8.79 2.08
C PRO A 351 16.94 -9.01 0.62
N PRO A 352 17.73 -9.74 -0.19
CA PRO A 352 17.38 -10.01 -1.59
C PRO A 352 16.10 -10.85 -1.65
N ARG A 353 15.18 -10.46 -2.54
CA ARG A 353 13.88 -11.12 -2.72
C ARG A 353 14.08 -12.57 -3.22
N PRO A 354 13.35 -13.56 -2.68
CA PRO A 354 13.52 -14.95 -3.05
C PRO A 354 12.95 -15.24 -4.45
N TRP A 355 13.60 -16.11 -5.21
CA TRP A 355 13.02 -16.66 -6.44
C TRP A 355 12.15 -17.88 -6.13
N ILE A 356 10.93 -17.89 -6.68
CA ILE A 356 9.95 -18.97 -6.50
C ILE A 356 9.83 -19.72 -7.83
N THR A 357 10.45 -20.90 -7.93
CA THR A 357 10.24 -21.81 -9.07
C THR A 357 8.85 -22.45 -8.97
N LEU A 358 8.06 -22.30 -10.03
CA LEU A 358 6.70 -22.86 -10.17
C LEU A 358 6.64 -24.06 -11.12
N LYS A 359 7.49 -24.07 -12.15
CA LYS A 359 7.58 -25.16 -13.14
C LYS A 359 9.01 -25.30 -13.64
N GLU A 360 9.48 -26.53 -13.75
CA GLU A 360 10.74 -26.82 -14.44
C GLU A 360 10.66 -26.57 -15.95
N ARG A 361 11.81 -26.21 -16.53
CA ARG A 361 11.99 -25.92 -17.96
C ARG A 361 11.74 -27.16 -18.81
N ASP A 362 10.90 -27.07 -19.84
CA ASP A 362 10.76 -28.16 -20.80
C ASP A 362 12.03 -28.26 -21.68
N GLN A 363 12.60 -29.47 -21.77
CA GLN A 363 13.78 -29.79 -22.58
C GLN A 363 13.44 -30.62 -23.83
N ILE A 364 12.17 -31.03 -24.00
CA ILE A 364 11.69 -31.89 -25.07
C ILE A 364 11.14 -31.03 -26.23
N LEU A 365 10.50 -29.91 -25.93
CA LEU A 365 9.89 -29.00 -26.92
C LEU A 365 10.75 -27.74 -27.17
N PRO A 366 11.05 -27.39 -28.44
CA PRO A 366 11.77 -26.16 -28.77
C PRO A 366 10.90 -24.94 -28.41
N SER A 367 11.40 -24.16 -27.47
CA SER A 367 10.61 -23.14 -26.75
C SER A 367 11.55 -22.03 -26.28
N ALA A 368 11.10 -20.78 -26.31
CA ALA A 368 11.89 -19.63 -25.88
C ALA A 368 11.60 -19.32 -24.41
N SER A 369 12.61 -18.97 -23.61
CA SER A 369 12.40 -18.43 -22.27
C SER A 369 12.99 -17.03 -22.14
N PHE A 370 12.24 -16.15 -21.50
CA PHE A 370 12.58 -14.76 -21.27
C PHE A 370 11.93 -14.26 -19.98
N THR A 371 12.51 -13.22 -19.38
CA THR A 371 11.98 -12.57 -18.18
C THR A 371 11.20 -11.30 -18.51
N VAL A 372 10.14 -11.04 -17.74
CA VAL A 372 9.28 -9.85 -17.87
C VAL A 372 9.16 -9.18 -16.51
N MET A 373 9.46 -7.88 -16.46
CA MET A 373 9.25 -7.03 -15.28
C MET A 373 8.08 -6.06 -15.50
N CYS A 374 7.30 -5.81 -14.45
CA CYS A 374 6.29 -4.75 -14.37
C CYS A 374 6.53 -3.94 -13.08
N TYR A 375 6.67 -2.61 -13.18
CA TYR A 375 7.04 -1.78 -12.03
C TYR A 375 6.57 -0.32 -12.17
N ASN A 376 5.67 0.11 -11.29
CA ASN A 376 5.35 1.52 -11.09
C ASN A 376 6.47 2.17 -10.25
N VAL A 377 7.16 3.17 -10.81
CA VAL A 377 8.38 3.75 -10.21
C VAL A 377 8.11 4.93 -9.27
N LEU A 378 6.85 5.35 -9.11
CA LEU A 378 6.39 6.55 -8.40
C LEU A 378 7.07 7.83 -8.90
N CYS A 379 6.36 8.63 -9.70
CA CYS A 379 6.90 9.89 -10.22
C CYS A 379 7.18 10.93 -9.12
N ASP A 380 8.12 11.85 -9.35
CA ASP A 380 8.48 12.87 -8.35
C ASP A 380 7.29 13.79 -8.05
N LYS A 381 6.45 14.04 -9.07
CA LYS A 381 5.19 14.78 -8.94
C LYS A 381 4.22 14.21 -7.91
N TYR A 382 4.20 12.89 -7.68
CA TYR A 382 3.31 12.27 -6.68
C TYR A 382 4.01 11.92 -5.37
N ALA A 383 5.35 11.81 -5.35
CA ALA A 383 6.20 11.49 -4.17
C ALA A 383 6.24 12.59 -3.08
N THR A 384 5.08 13.07 -2.65
CA THR A 384 4.93 14.21 -1.73
C THR A 384 4.84 13.79 -0.26
N ARG A 385 5.31 14.66 0.64
CA ARG A 385 5.14 14.53 2.11
C ARG A 385 3.66 14.52 2.57
N GLN A 386 2.70 14.80 1.68
CA GLN A 386 1.27 14.72 1.99
C GLN A 386 0.71 13.30 1.86
N LEU A 387 1.19 12.52 0.89
CA LEU A 387 0.83 11.10 0.73
C LEU A 387 1.78 10.19 1.53
N TYR A 388 3.07 10.51 1.53
CA TYR A 388 4.14 9.69 2.11
C TYR A 388 4.72 10.33 3.38
N GLY A 389 3.84 10.75 4.29
CA GLY A 389 4.20 11.47 5.54
C GLY A 389 5.15 10.72 6.48
N TYR A 390 5.27 9.40 6.33
CA TYR A 390 6.21 8.53 7.05
C TYR A 390 7.61 8.46 6.42
N CYS A 391 7.81 8.90 5.18
CA CYS A 391 9.10 8.78 4.47
C CYS A 391 9.89 10.11 4.49
N PRO A 392 11.15 10.13 4.97
CA PRO A 392 11.97 11.34 5.05
C PRO A 392 12.02 12.15 3.73
N SER A 393 12.05 13.48 3.83
CA SER A 393 12.08 14.41 2.70
C SER A 393 13.25 14.16 1.75
N TRP A 394 14.41 13.76 2.28
CA TRP A 394 15.59 13.40 1.49
C TRP A 394 15.46 12.02 0.82
N ALA A 395 14.68 11.11 1.40
CA ALA A 395 14.42 9.78 0.84
C ALA A 395 13.31 9.82 -0.23
N LEU A 396 12.39 10.78 -0.15
CA LEU A 396 11.38 11.05 -1.20
C LEU A 396 11.97 11.73 -2.45
N ASN A 397 13.06 12.48 -2.30
CA ASN A 397 13.64 13.27 -3.38
C ASN A 397 14.10 12.41 -4.57
N TRP A 398 13.75 12.81 -5.80
CA TRP A 398 14.13 12.11 -7.02
C TRP A 398 15.62 11.78 -7.16
N GLU A 399 16.54 12.69 -6.79
CA GLU A 399 17.99 12.48 -6.89
C GLU A 399 18.51 11.39 -5.93
N TYR A 400 17.70 11.03 -4.94
CA TYR A 400 17.88 9.85 -4.11
C TYR A 400 17.18 8.64 -4.72
N ARG A 401 15.85 8.67 -4.86
CA ARG A 401 15.02 7.52 -5.27
C ARG A 401 15.44 6.92 -6.61
N LYS A 402 15.81 7.75 -7.59
CA LYS A 402 16.19 7.30 -8.94
C LYS A 402 17.38 6.33 -8.94
N LYS A 403 18.25 6.38 -7.91
CA LYS A 403 19.36 5.43 -7.75
C LYS A 403 18.83 4.05 -7.41
N GLY A 404 17.99 3.94 -6.38
CA GLY A 404 17.34 2.70 -5.99
C GLY A 404 16.41 2.14 -7.08
N ILE A 405 15.66 3.01 -7.79
CA ILE A 405 14.81 2.60 -8.92
C ILE A 405 15.66 1.96 -10.02
N MET A 406 16.76 2.61 -10.41
CA MET A 406 17.68 2.04 -11.41
C MET A 406 18.38 0.79 -10.89
N GLU A 407 18.68 0.69 -9.59
CA GLU A 407 19.27 -0.50 -8.95
C GLU A 407 18.31 -1.70 -8.97
N GLU A 408 17.03 -1.55 -8.59
CA GLU A 408 16.01 -2.61 -8.70
C GLU A 408 15.86 -3.09 -10.15
N ILE A 409 15.77 -2.16 -11.11
CA ILE A 409 15.69 -2.48 -12.55
C ILE A 409 16.94 -3.24 -13.03
N VAL A 410 18.13 -2.82 -12.59
CA VAL A 410 19.43 -3.42 -12.93
C VAL A 410 19.62 -4.80 -12.31
N ASN A 411 19.14 -5.00 -11.08
CA ASN A 411 19.24 -6.25 -10.34
C ASN A 411 18.25 -7.31 -10.85
N CYS A 412 17.07 -6.88 -11.33
CA CYS A 412 16.11 -7.78 -11.99
C CYS A 412 16.56 -8.26 -13.37
N ASP A 413 17.37 -7.47 -14.09
CA ASP A 413 17.88 -7.68 -15.46
C ASP A 413 16.84 -8.32 -16.42
N ALA A 414 15.59 -7.86 -16.36
CA ALA A 414 14.51 -8.50 -17.11
C ALA A 414 14.66 -8.28 -18.63
N ASP A 415 14.40 -9.30 -19.44
CA ASP A 415 14.53 -9.21 -20.90
C ASP A 415 13.52 -8.26 -21.55
N ILE A 416 12.37 -8.08 -20.89
CA ILE A 416 11.32 -7.11 -21.20
C ILE A 416 10.97 -6.36 -19.90
N ILE A 417 10.92 -5.04 -19.95
CA ILE A 417 10.62 -4.17 -18.80
C ILE A 417 9.46 -3.25 -19.14
N SER A 418 8.36 -3.37 -18.40
CA SER A 418 7.22 -2.44 -18.44
C SER A 418 7.24 -1.53 -17.21
N LEU A 419 7.37 -0.22 -17.41
CA LEU A 419 7.33 0.77 -16.33
C LEU A 419 6.09 1.66 -16.41
N GLN A 420 5.51 1.97 -15.25
CA GLN A 420 4.47 2.97 -15.07
C GLN A 420 5.03 4.20 -14.32
N GLU A 421 4.37 5.35 -14.45
CA GLU A 421 4.78 6.65 -13.88
C GLU A 421 6.16 7.17 -14.32
N VAL A 422 6.59 6.83 -15.54
CA VAL A 422 7.82 7.38 -16.09
C VAL A 422 7.60 8.83 -16.53
N GLU A 423 8.24 9.80 -15.87
CA GLU A 423 8.23 11.21 -16.32
C GLU A 423 8.94 11.39 -17.66
N THR A 424 8.36 12.25 -18.52
CA THR A 424 8.84 12.47 -19.90
C THR A 424 10.32 12.86 -19.97
N GLU A 425 10.78 13.79 -19.13
CA GLU A 425 12.19 14.22 -19.12
C GLU A 425 13.11 13.10 -18.59
N GLN A 426 12.66 12.33 -17.60
CA GLN A 426 13.42 11.21 -17.02
C GLN A 426 13.53 10.02 -17.97
N TYR A 427 12.53 9.75 -18.83
CA TYR A 427 12.64 8.74 -19.88
C TYR A 427 13.84 9.01 -20.79
N PHE A 428 13.98 10.25 -21.28
CA PHE A 428 15.03 10.61 -22.24
C PHE A 428 16.40 10.87 -21.59
N THR A 429 16.46 11.25 -20.31
CA THR A 429 17.72 11.63 -19.64
C THR A 429 18.29 10.56 -18.70
N LEU A 430 17.45 9.68 -18.14
CA LEU A 430 17.86 8.64 -17.20
C LEU A 430 17.63 7.24 -17.77
N PHE A 431 16.37 6.86 -17.98
CA PHE A 431 16.00 5.46 -18.23
C PHE A 431 16.51 4.96 -19.60
N LEU A 432 16.21 5.67 -20.68
CA LEU A 432 16.60 5.23 -22.02
C LEU A 432 18.12 5.25 -22.25
N PRO A 433 18.91 6.24 -21.78
CA PRO A 433 20.37 6.19 -21.85
C PRO A 433 20.97 5.02 -21.04
N ALA A 434 20.60 4.89 -19.76
CA ALA A 434 21.20 3.88 -18.88
C ALA A 434 20.84 2.43 -19.28
N LEU A 435 19.63 2.21 -19.82
CA LEU A 435 19.24 0.90 -20.34
C LEU A 435 19.86 0.63 -21.73
N LYS A 436 20.18 1.67 -22.53
CA LYS A 436 20.93 1.49 -23.79
C LYS A 436 22.36 1.01 -23.58
N GLU A 437 23.02 1.45 -22.52
CA GLU A 437 24.33 0.90 -22.11
C GLU A 437 24.25 -0.60 -21.73
N ARG A 438 23.05 -1.12 -21.45
CA ARG A 438 22.76 -2.53 -21.15
C ARG A 438 22.10 -3.30 -22.32
N GLY A 439 22.10 -2.76 -23.54
CA GLY A 439 21.62 -3.46 -24.74
C GLY A 439 20.11 -3.36 -25.01
N TYR A 440 19.37 -2.57 -24.24
CA TYR A 440 17.93 -2.36 -24.44
C TYR A 440 17.66 -1.24 -25.46
N ASP A 441 16.54 -1.33 -26.18
CA ASP A 441 15.85 -0.17 -26.75
C ASP A 441 14.47 -0.01 -26.09
N GLY A 442 13.82 1.13 -26.31
CA GLY A 442 12.59 1.48 -25.59
C GLY A 442 11.57 2.25 -26.40
N PHE A 443 10.30 2.07 -26.02
CA PHE A 443 9.19 2.90 -26.43
C PHE A 443 8.51 3.51 -25.19
N PHE A 444 8.12 4.79 -25.30
CA PHE A 444 7.43 5.54 -24.25
C PHE A 444 6.35 6.43 -24.86
N SER A 445 5.29 6.63 -24.09
CA SER A 445 4.29 7.66 -24.38
C SER A 445 3.80 8.30 -23.07
N PRO A 446 3.73 9.65 -22.98
CA PRO A 446 3.16 10.35 -21.83
C PRO A 446 1.63 10.40 -21.90
N LYS A 447 0.96 10.54 -20.75
CA LYS A 447 -0.51 10.73 -20.67
C LYS A 447 -0.99 11.91 -21.52
N SER A 448 -2.21 11.80 -22.08
CA SER A 448 -2.68 12.67 -23.18
C SER A 448 -2.64 14.17 -22.90
N ARG A 449 -2.70 14.60 -21.62
CA ARG A 449 -2.55 16.01 -21.22
C ARG A 449 -1.24 16.67 -21.70
N ALA A 450 -0.19 15.88 -21.96
CA ALA A 450 1.09 16.36 -22.51
C ALA A 450 0.95 17.15 -23.84
N LYS A 451 -0.19 17.00 -24.54
CA LYS A 451 -0.50 17.73 -25.78
C LYS A 451 -1.02 19.15 -25.59
N ILE A 452 -1.54 19.50 -24.40
CA ILE A 452 -2.23 20.77 -24.12
C ILE A 452 -1.54 21.64 -23.06
N MET A 453 -0.51 21.12 -22.38
CA MET A 453 0.26 21.83 -21.37
C MET A 453 1.47 22.57 -21.97
N SER A 454 2.08 23.48 -21.21
CA SER A 454 3.31 24.16 -21.63
C SER A 454 4.49 23.18 -21.73
N GLU A 455 5.54 23.57 -22.47
CA GLU A 455 6.71 22.71 -22.67
C GLU A 455 7.43 22.32 -21.35
N GLN A 456 7.48 23.22 -20.36
CA GLN A 456 8.10 22.91 -19.07
C GLN A 456 7.23 21.98 -18.22
N GLU A 457 5.90 22.10 -18.27
CA GLU A 457 5.00 21.18 -17.57
C GLU A 457 4.98 19.79 -18.24
N ARG A 458 5.08 19.74 -19.57
CA ARG A 458 5.09 18.52 -20.38
C ARG A 458 6.21 17.55 -19.99
N LYS A 459 7.36 18.07 -19.53
CA LYS A 459 8.49 17.28 -18.99
C LYS A 459 8.10 16.42 -17.78
N HIS A 460 7.23 16.97 -16.94
CA HIS A 460 6.69 16.36 -15.71
C HIS A 460 5.30 15.74 -15.93
N VAL A 461 4.96 15.43 -17.19
CA VAL A 461 3.88 14.50 -17.50
C VAL A 461 4.46 13.10 -17.55
N ASP A 462 3.90 12.24 -16.72
CA ASP A 462 4.23 10.83 -16.60
C ASP A 462 3.45 9.98 -17.60
N GLY A 463 3.92 8.75 -17.84
CA GLY A 463 3.29 7.79 -18.73
C GLY A 463 3.88 6.39 -18.60
N CYS A 464 3.68 5.59 -19.65
CA CYS A 464 4.09 4.19 -19.68
C CYS A 464 5.26 3.99 -20.64
N ALA A 465 6.25 3.18 -20.23
CA ALA A 465 7.38 2.77 -21.05
C ALA A 465 7.46 1.24 -21.19
N ILE A 466 7.94 0.75 -22.33
CA ILE A 466 8.34 -0.65 -22.52
C ILE A 466 9.76 -0.65 -23.08
N PHE A 467 10.67 -1.34 -22.41
CA PHE A 467 12.03 -1.63 -22.88
C PHE A 467 12.17 -3.13 -23.16
N PHE A 468 13.06 -3.48 -24.08
CA PHE A 468 13.33 -4.85 -24.50
C PHE A 468 14.79 -5.00 -24.92
N LYS A 469 15.42 -6.13 -24.57
CA LYS A 469 16.80 -6.47 -24.94
C LYS A 469 16.91 -6.72 -26.45
N THR A 470 17.75 -5.95 -27.14
CA THR A 470 17.83 -5.92 -28.61
C THR A 470 18.51 -7.14 -29.21
N GLU A 471 19.26 -7.90 -28.42
CA GLU A 471 19.84 -9.21 -28.76
C GLU A 471 18.86 -10.39 -28.57
N LYS A 472 17.62 -10.10 -28.17
CA LYS A 472 16.52 -11.08 -28.04
C LYS A 472 15.26 -10.70 -28.84
N PHE A 473 15.02 -9.41 -29.04
CA PHE A 473 13.79 -8.89 -29.64
C PHE A 473 14.06 -7.74 -30.63
N THR A 474 13.36 -7.77 -31.77
CA THR A 474 13.35 -6.67 -32.75
C THR A 474 11.99 -5.97 -32.76
N LEU A 475 11.95 -4.64 -32.69
CA LEU A 475 10.69 -3.88 -32.72
C LEU A 475 10.07 -3.84 -34.13
N VAL A 476 8.84 -4.36 -34.26
CA VAL A 476 8.09 -4.40 -35.53
C VAL A 476 7.02 -3.29 -35.60
N GLN A 477 6.36 -3.01 -34.48
CA GLN A 477 5.34 -1.95 -34.37
C GLN A 477 5.31 -1.36 -32.95
N LYS A 478 4.86 -0.11 -32.83
CA LYS A 478 4.62 0.59 -31.56
C LYS A 478 3.34 1.42 -31.65
N HIS A 479 2.50 1.36 -30.62
CA HIS A 479 1.17 1.96 -30.58
C HIS A 479 0.89 2.58 -29.20
N THR A 480 0.21 3.72 -29.16
CA THR A 480 -0.35 4.31 -27.94
C THR A 480 -1.87 4.24 -28.02
N VAL A 481 -2.51 3.72 -26.98
CA VAL A 481 -3.97 3.68 -26.82
C VAL A 481 -4.37 4.78 -25.84
N GLU A 482 -5.04 5.82 -26.32
CA GLU A 482 -5.49 6.95 -25.51
C GLU A 482 -6.97 6.75 -25.15
N PHE A 483 -7.23 6.41 -23.88
CA PHE A 483 -8.55 5.94 -23.45
C PHE A 483 -9.65 7.00 -23.60
N ASN A 484 -9.32 8.29 -23.51
CA ASN A 484 -10.24 9.38 -23.79
C ASN A 484 -10.70 9.45 -25.27
N GLN A 485 -9.81 9.17 -26.22
CA GLN A 485 -10.15 9.14 -27.65
C GLN A 485 -10.99 7.91 -27.99
N VAL A 486 -10.64 6.73 -27.46
CA VAL A 486 -11.43 5.50 -27.63
C VAL A 486 -12.81 5.66 -26.97
N ALA A 487 -12.87 6.30 -25.79
CA ALA A 487 -14.12 6.62 -25.10
C ALA A 487 -15.01 7.55 -25.93
N MET A 488 -14.46 8.64 -26.45
CA MET A 488 -15.18 9.60 -27.30
C MET A 488 -15.71 8.94 -28.59
N ALA A 489 -14.90 8.09 -29.24
CA ALA A 489 -15.30 7.38 -30.45
C ALA A 489 -16.40 6.31 -30.23
N ASN A 490 -16.63 5.90 -28.97
CA ASN A 490 -17.61 4.87 -28.59
C ASN A 490 -18.66 5.40 -27.59
N SER A 491 -18.83 6.71 -27.46
CA SER A 491 -19.71 7.33 -26.46
C SER A 491 -21.18 7.48 -26.88
N ASP A 492 -21.53 7.05 -28.10
CA ASP A 492 -22.87 7.20 -28.67
C ASP A 492 -23.95 6.65 -27.73
N GLY A 493 -24.85 7.54 -27.30
CA GLY A 493 -25.96 7.19 -26.41
C GLY A 493 -25.60 6.92 -24.96
N SER A 494 -24.41 7.31 -24.45
CA SER A 494 -24.06 7.20 -23.03
C SER A 494 -23.38 8.45 -22.45
N GLU A 495 -24.16 9.24 -21.70
CA GLU A 495 -23.64 10.39 -20.94
C GLU A 495 -22.62 9.99 -19.87
N ALA A 496 -22.78 8.80 -19.26
CA ALA A 496 -21.82 8.27 -18.29
C ALA A 496 -20.43 8.07 -18.92
N MET A 497 -20.38 7.64 -20.19
CA MET A 497 -19.12 7.44 -20.93
C MET A 497 -18.40 8.77 -21.16
N LEU A 498 -19.12 9.82 -21.58
CA LEU A 498 -18.57 11.17 -21.74
C LEU A 498 -18.12 11.78 -20.41
N ASN A 499 -18.97 11.72 -19.38
CA ASN A 499 -18.73 12.44 -18.13
C ASN A 499 -17.68 11.75 -17.23
N ARG A 500 -17.71 10.40 -17.13
CA ARG A 500 -16.84 9.66 -16.20
C ARG A 500 -15.57 9.09 -16.85
N VAL A 501 -15.64 8.57 -18.08
CA VAL A 501 -14.51 7.87 -18.73
C VAL A 501 -13.69 8.81 -19.62
N MET A 502 -14.32 9.54 -20.54
CA MET A 502 -13.62 10.43 -21.49
C MET A 502 -12.86 11.57 -20.80
N THR A 503 -13.28 11.98 -19.59
CA THR A 503 -12.59 12.97 -18.75
C THR A 503 -11.27 12.50 -18.14
N LYS A 504 -10.83 11.25 -18.35
CA LYS A 504 -9.57 10.71 -17.80
C LYS A 504 -8.49 10.58 -18.88
N ASP A 505 -7.28 11.07 -18.61
CA ASP A 505 -6.15 11.11 -19.55
C ASP A 505 -5.21 9.90 -19.47
N ASN A 506 -5.67 8.82 -18.80
CA ASN A 506 -4.99 7.52 -18.74
C ASN A 506 -4.75 6.93 -20.14
N ILE A 507 -3.67 6.14 -20.25
CA ILE A 507 -3.22 5.54 -21.51
C ILE A 507 -2.73 4.11 -21.30
N GLY A 508 -2.64 3.38 -22.41
CA GLY A 508 -1.78 2.22 -22.56
C GLY A 508 -0.82 2.39 -23.73
N VAL A 509 0.28 1.63 -23.73
CA VAL A 509 1.22 1.49 -24.84
C VAL A 509 1.36 0.01 -25.19
N ALA A 510 1.55 -0.30 -26.47
CA ALA A 510 1.78 -1.66 -26.93
C ALA A 510 2.88 -1.70 -27.99
N VAL A 511 3.75 -2.72 -27.91
CA VAL A 511 4.78 -3.00 -28.90
C VAL A 511 4.60 -4.41 -29.45
N VAL A 512 4.75 -4.55 -30.77
CA VAL A 512 4.86 -5.86 -31.44
C VAL A 512 6.34 -6.12 -31.66
N LEU A 513 6.85 -7.17 -31.02
CA LEU A 513 8.23 -7.62 -31.08
C LEU A 513 8.33 -8.87 -31.95
N GLU A 514 9.42 -8.98 -32.71
CA GLU A 514 9.86 -10.21 -33.35
C GLU A 514 10.86 -10.90 -32.41
N VAL A 515 10.55 -12.13 -32.01
CA VAL A 515 11.38 -12.95 -31.11
C VAL A 515 12.47 -13.62 -31.94
N HIS A 516 13.73 -13.46 -31.54
CA HIS A 516 14.88 -14.02 -32.27
C HIS A 516 14.84 -15.56 -32.21
N LYS A 517 15.16 -16.23 -33.33
CA LYS A 517 15.01 -17.71 -33.48
C LYS A 517 15.97 -18.47 -32.55
N GLU A 518 17.08 -17.82 -32.22
CA GLU A 518 18.16 -18.25 -31.35
C GLU A 518 17.66 -18.62 -29.94
N LEU A 519 16.59 -17.98 -29.44
CA LEU A 519 16.01 -18.26 -28.11
C LEU A 519 15.33 -19.64 -28.02
N PHE A 520 14.88 -20.21 -29.14
CA PHE A 520 14.16 -21.49 -29.16
C PHE A 520 15.09 -22.72 -29.09
N GLY A 521 16.40 -22.49 -29.13
CA GLY A 521 17.43 -23.52 -29.04
C GLY A 521 17.67 -24.28 -30.36
N SER A 522 18.87 -24.82 -30.54
CA SER A 522 19.26 -25.57 -31.75
C SER A 522 18.76 -27.04 -31.78
N GLY A 523 17.79 -27.38 -30.92
CA GLY A 523 17.26 -28.73 -30.74
C GLY A 523 16.20 -29.08 -31.78
N MET A 524 16.60 -29.89 -32.78
CA MET A 524 15.82 -30.26 -33.97
C MET A 524 15.56 -29.11 -34.96
N LYS A 525 15.56 -29.44 -36.26
CA LYS A 525 15.13 -28.51 -37.31
C LYS A 525 13.60 -28.40 -37.27
N PRO A 526 13.01 -27.19 -37.28
CA PRO A 526 11.57 -27.02 -37.46
C PRO A 526 11.09 -27.73 -38.72
N ILE A 527 10.05 -28.57 -38.59
CA ILE A 527 9.56 -29.41 -39.69
C ILE A 527 9.01 -28.56 -40.85
N HIS A 528 8.48 -27.37 -40.55
CA HIS A 528 8.31 -26.25 -41.48
C HIS A 528 8.92 -24.99 -40.86
N ALA A 529 9.40 -24.06 -41.68
CA ALA A 529 10.01 -22.82 -41.20
C ALA A 529 8.94 -21.83 -40.70
N ILE A 530 8.81 -21.67 -39.38
CA ILE A 530 8.13 -20.51 -38.79
C ILE A 530 9.07 -19.32 -39.00
N ASP A 531 8.83 -18.54 -40.05
CA ASP A 531 9.88 -17.63 -40.52
C ASP A 531 10.07 -16.38 -39.66
N LYS A 532 9.06 -16.00 -38.88
CA LYS A 532 9.12 -15.01 -37.79
C LYS A 532 8.14 -15.40 -36.68
N GLN A 533 8.60 -15.46 -35.43
CA GLN A 533 7.69 -15.53 -34.27
C GLN A 533 7.46 -14.10 -33.76
N LEU A 534 6.20 -13.75 -33.53
CA LEU A 534 5.82 -12.46 -32.96
C LEU A 534 5.39 -12.60 -31.49
N LEU A 535 5.52 -11.52 -30.74
CA LEU A 535 5.05 -11.35 -29.36
C LEU A 535 4.49 -9.92 -29.25
N ILE A 536 3.29 -9.74 -28.69
CA ILE A 536 2.79 -8.41 -28.33
C ILE A 536 2.96 -8.18 -26.83
N VAL A 537 3.62 -7.08 -26.48
CA VAL A 537 3.78 -6.62 -25.10
C VAL A 537 2.93 -5.37 -24.93
N ALA A 538 2.02 -5.38 -23.96
CA ALA A 538 1.15 -4.27 -23.61
C ALA A 538 1.48 -3.78 -22.19
N ASN A 539 1.48 -2.46 -21.99
CA ASN A 539 1.68 -1.80 -20.69
C ASN A 539 0.63 -0.69 -20.51
N ALA A 540 -0.12 -0.67 -19.41
CA ALA A 540 -1.05 0.40 -19.08
C ALA A 540 -0.99 0.83 -17.60
N HIS A 541 -1.46 2.05 -17.34
CA HIS A 541 -1.75 2.58 -16.01
C HIS A 541 -3.19 3.10 -16.02
N MET A 542 -4.10 2.38 -15.36
CA MET A 542 -5.54 2.67 -15.29
C MET A 542 -5.85 3.82 -14.32
N HIS A 543 -7.10 4.26 -14.26
CA HIS A 543 -7.50 5.31 -13.31
C HIS A 543 -7.39 4.82 -11.85
N TRP A 544 -6.94 5.67 -10.93
CA TRP A 544 -6.61 5.25 -9.55
C TRP A 544 -7.80 5.23 -8.59
N ASP A 545 -8.72 6.20 -8.71
CA ASP A 545 -9.77 6.46 -7.71
C ASP A 545 -10.64 5.22 -7.43
N PRO A 546 -10.69 4.71 -6.18
CA PRO A 546 -11.53 3.57 -5.79
C PRO A 546 -13.02 3.73 -6.16
N GLU A 547 -13.54 4.96 -6.20
CA GLU A 547 -14.94 5.22 -6.52
C GLU A 547 -15.28 5.17 -8.02
N TYR A 548 -14.32 4.78 -8.86
CA TYR A 548 -14.45 4.70 -10.31
C TYR A 548 -14.11 3.30 -10.86
N SER A 549 -14.56 2.24 -10.17
CA SER A 549 -14.51 0.84 -10.62
C SER A 549 -14.99 0.64 -12.06
N ASP A 550 -16.05 1.35 -12.44
CA ASP A 550 -16.63 1.42 -13.79
C ASP A 550 -15.62 1.94 -14.82
N VAL A 551 -14.87 2.99 -14.50
CA VAL A 551 -13.85 3.55 -15.39
C VAL A 551 -12.68 2.58 -15.54
N LYS A 552 -12.23 1.93 -14.47
CA LYS A 552 -11.15 0.93 -14.51
C LYS A 552 -11.51 -0.26 -15.40
N LEU A 553 -12.75 -0.75 -15.27
CA LEU A 553 -13.29 -1.84 -16.09
C LEU A 553 -13.39 -1.45 -17.57
N ILE A 554 -13.96 -0.28 -17.87
CA ILE A 554 -14.13 0.19 -19.25
C ILE A 554 -12.78 0.54 -19.90
N GLN A 555 -11.83 1.14 -19.18
CA GLN A 555 -10.45 1.35 -19.67
C GLN A 555 -9.76 0.03 -20.00
N THR A 556 -9.94 -1.00 -19.17
CA THR A 556 -9.41 -2.35 -19.44
C THR A 556 -10.04 -2.96 -20.71
N MET A 557 -11.37 -2.86 -20.88
CA MET A 557 -12.07 -3.32 -22.09
C MET A 557 -11.60 -2.61 -23.35
N MET A 558 -11.50 -1.27 -23.30
CA MET A 558 -10.98 -0.47 -24.41
C MET A 558 -9.54 -0.86 -24.77
N PHE A 559 -8.69 -1.10 -23.78
CA PHE A 559 -7.30 -1.49 -24.03
C PHE A 559 -7.19 -2.88 -24.66
N VAL A 560 -7.91 -3.87 -24.14
CA VAL A 560 -7.91 -5.24 -24.68
C VAL A 560 -8.51 -5.29 -26.09
N SER A 561 -9.56 -4.51 -26.36
CA SER A 561 -10.15 -4.37 -27.70
C SER A 561 -9.17 -3.73 -28.70
N GLU A 562 -8.48 -2.65 -28.33
CA GLU A 562 -7.48 -2.03 -29.21
C GLU A 562 -6.22 -2.90 -29.39
N VAL A 563 -5.80 -3.65 -28.38
CA VAL A 563 -4.73 -4.65 -28.50
C VAL A 563 -5.09 -5.74 -29.51
N LYS A 564 -6.36 -6.20 -29.54
CA LYS A 564 -6.85 -7.10 -30.61
C LYS A 564 -6.84 -6.44 -31.98
N ASN A 565 -7.27 -5.19 -32.08
CA ASN A 565 -7.25 -4.43 -33.34
C ASN A 565 -5.83 -4.17 -33.85
N ILE A 566 -4.82 -4.08 -32.97
CA ILE A 566 -3.39 -4.06 -33.33
C ILE A 566 -2.94 -5.43 -33.85
N LEU A 567 -3.38 -6.51 -33.22
CA LEU A 567 -3.00 -7.89 -33.57
C LEU A 567 -3.52 -8.31 -34.94
N GLU A 568 -4.77 -7.99 -35.26
CA GLU A 568 -5.35 -8.21 -36.60
C GLU A 568 -4.59 -7.46 -37.70
N LYS A 569 -4.16 -6.21 -37.42
CA LYS A 569 -3.31 -5.40 -38.31
C LYS A 569 -1.86 -5.93 -38.41
N ALA A 570 -1.40 -6.69 -37.43
CA ALA A 570 -0.10 -7.37 -37.46
C ALA A 570 -0.16 -8.65 -38.31
N SER A 571 -1.14 -9.53 -38.06
CA SER A 571 -1.31 -10.80 -38.79
C SER A 571 -1.67 -10.57 -40.27
N SER A 572 -2.42 -9.52 -40.60
CA SER A 572 -2.82 -9.21 -41.98
C SER A 572 -1.70 -8.67 -42.87
N ARG A 573 -0.45 -8.59 -42.38
CA ARG A 573 0.69 -8.06 -43.14
C ARG A 573 1.30 -9.18 -44.01
N PRO A 574 1.50 -8.98 -45.34
CA PRO A 574 2.06 -10.01 -46.20
C PRO A 574 3.46 -10.42 -45.73
N GLY A 575 3.63 -11.71 -45.43
CA GLY A 575 4.82 -12.26 -44.76
C GLY A 575 4.58 -12.75 -43.32
N SER A 576 3.40 -12.52 -42.74
CA SER A 576 2.97 -13.23 -41.52
C SER A 576 2.76 -14.73 -41.82
N PRO A 577 3.25 -15.65 -40.95
CA PRO A 577 3.02 -17.09 -41.11
C PRO A 577 1.62 -17.55 -40.68
N SER A 578 0.77 -16.64 -40.16
CA SER A 578 -0.57 -16.95 -39.69
C SER A 578 -1.59 -15.87 -40.08
N ALA A 579 -2.79 -16.32 -40.43
CA ALA A 579 -3.95 -15.49 -40.73
C ALA A 579 -4.90 -15.32 -39.52
N ASP A 580 -4.68 -16.02 -38.41
CA ASP A 580 -5.50 -15.92 -37.20
C ASP A 580 -4.88 -14.91 -36.20
N PRO A 581 -5.57 -13.83 -35.80
CA PRO A 581 -5.07 -12.91 -34.78
C PRO A 581 -4.83 -13.59 -33.42
N ASN A 582 -5.51 -14.70 -33.10
CA ASN A 582 -5.34 -15.41 -31.83
C ASN A 582 -4.02 -16.18 -31.72
N SER A 583 -3.21 -16.23 -32.80
CA SER A 583 -1.95 -16.98 -32.86
C SER A 583 -0.71 -16.21 -32.41
N ILE A 584 -0.85 -14.91 -32.08
CA ILE A 584 0.26 -14.11 -31.54
C ILE A 584 0.10 -14.02 -30.02
N PRO A 585 1.08 -14.49 -29.22
CA PRO A 585 1.03 -14.43 -27.76
C PRO A 585 0.99 -12.98 -27.25
N LEU A 586 0.16 -12.73 -26.24
CA LEU A 586 0.09 -11.47 -25.49
C LEU A 586 0.73 -11.61 -24.11
N VAL A 587 1.57 -10.64 -23.77
CA VAL A 587 1.97 -10.32 -22.39
C VAL A 587 1.44 -8.94 -22.05
N LEU A 588 0.57 -8.86 -21.06
CA LEU A 588 -0.08 -7.65 -20.57
C LEU A 588 0.43 -7.32 -19.17
N CYS A 589 1.31 -6.34 -19.09
CA CYS A 589 1.71 -5.70 -17.85
C CYS A 589 0.76 -4.53 -17.57
N ALA A 590 0.33 -4.31 -16.32
CA ALA A 590 -0.38 -3.08 -15.98
C ALA A 590 -0.39 -2.81 -14.48
N ASP A 591 -0.36 -1.52 -14.15
CA ASP A 591 -1.02 -1.04 -12.93
C ASP A 591 -2.51 -0.88 -13.26
N LEU A 592 -3.32 -1.79 -12.73
CA LEU A 592 -4.77 -1.80 -12.91
C LEU A 592 -5.50 -1.00 -11.82
N ASN A 593 -4.82 -0.58 -10.75
CA ASN A 593 -5.42 0.06 -9.58
C ASN A 593 -6.65 -0.72 -9.04
N SER A 594 -6.64 -2.05 -9.19
CA SER A 594 -7.81 -2.93 -9.02
C SER A 594 -7.43 -4.24 -8.34
N LEU A 595 -8.19 -4.63 -7.30
CA LEU A 595 -7.94 -5.82 -6.49
C LEU A 595 -8.32 -7.13 -7.22
N PRO A 596 -7.82 -8.31 -6.78
CA PRO A 596 -8.08 -9.59 -7.44
C PRO A 596 -9.54 -10.02 -7.52
N ASP A 597 -10.43 -9.45 -6.70
CA ASP A 597 -11.89 -9.71 -6.65
C ASP A 597 -12.73 -8.68 -7.45
N SER A 598 -12.07 -7.82 -8.22
CA SER A 598 -12.69 -6.83 -9.11
C SER A 598 -13.12 -7.44 -10.44
N GLY A 599 -14.12 -6.81 -11.09
CA GLY A 599 -14.57 -7.16 -12.43
C GLY A 599 -13.50 -6.95 -13.50
N VAL A 600 -12.49 -6.12 -13.23
CA VAL A 600 -11.28 -5.95 -14.07
C VAL A 600 -10.50 -7.27 -14.14
N VAL A 601 -10.24 -7.88 -12.99
CA VAL A 601 -9.49 -9.14 -12.89
C VAL A 601 -10.37 -10.33 -13.31
N GLU A 602 -11.68 -10.32 -13.03
CA GLU A 602 -12.62 -11.30 -13.59
C GLU A 602 -12.60 -11.26 -15.13
N TYR A 603 -12.75 -10.07 -15.73
CA TYR A 603 -12.76 -9.89 -17.18
C TYR A 603 -11.50 -10.48 -17.83
N LEU A 604 -10.32 -10.07 -17.37
CA LEU A 604 -9.04 -10.52 -17.91
C LEU A 604 -8.84 -12.04 -17.77
N SER A 605 -9.11 -12.60 -16.58
CA SER A 605 -8.83 -14.01 -16.26
C SER A 605 -9.84 -14.99 -16.88
N SER A 606 -11.11 -14.58 -16.96
CA SER A 606 -12.23 -15.42 -17.42
C SER A 606 -12.51 -15.32 -18.92
N GLY A 607 -11.85 -14.42 -19.64
CA GLY A 607 -12.13 -14.16 -21.06
C GLY A 607 -13.38 -13.29 -21.30
N GLY A 608 -13.89 -12.63 -20.27
CA GLY A 608 -15.08 -11.77 -20.35
C GLY A 608 -15.91 -11.71 -19.07
N VAL A 609 -16.70 -10.65 -18.93
CA VAL A 609 -17.53 -10.32 -17.75
C VAL A 609 -18.98 -10.10 -18.19
N ALA A 610 -19.93 -10.15 -17.26
CA ALA A 610 -21.31 -9.76 -17.53
C ALA A 610 -21.46 -8.23 -17.66
N ASP A 611 -22.34 -7.76 -18.55
CA ASP A 611 -22.60 -6.32 -18.75
C ASP A 611 -23.32 -5.66 -17.55
N ASN A 612 -24.01 -6.46 -16.74
CA ASN A 612 -24.67 -6.06 -15.49
C ASN A 612 -23.81 -6.18 -14.22
N HIS A 613 -22.49 -6.38 -14.36
CA HIS A 613 -21.59 -6.59 -13.22
C HIS A 613 -21.56 -5.41 -12.22
N LYS A 614 -21.47 -5.72 -10.92
CA LYS A 614 -21.48 -4.78 -9.78
C LYS A 614 -20.62 -3.52 -9.98
N ASP A 615 -19.43 -3.68 -10.58
CA ASP A 615 -18.44 -2.61 -10.73
C ASP A 615 -18.90 -1.49 -11.69
N PHE A 616 -19.91 -1.72 -12.54
CA PHE A 616 -20.56 -0.68 -13.34
C PHE A 616 -21.50 0.24 -12.51
N LYS A 617 -21.69 -0.02 -11.22
CA LYS A 617 -22.40 0.85 -10.25
C LYS A 617 -23.84 1.23 -10.65
N GLU A 618 -24.57 0.29 -11.25
CA GLU A 618 -25.93 0.49 -11.81
C GLU A 618 -26.06 1.58 -12.89
N LEU A 619 -24.95 2.18 -13.31
CA LEU A 619 -24.92 3.16 -14.38
C LEU A 619 -25.28 2.46 -15.69
N ARG A 620 -26.27 3.00 -16.41
CA ARG A 620 -26.66 2.50 -17.73
C ARG A 620 -25.63 2.90 -18.78
N TYR A 621 -24.48 2.25 -18.73
CA TYR A 621 -23.68 2.03 -19.93
C TYR A 621 -24.56 1.27 -20.92
N ASN A 622 -24.75 1.89 -22.07
CA ASN A 622 -25.73 1.47 -23.07
C ASN A 622 -25.17 0.30 -23.90
N GLU A 623 -25.82 -0.06 -25.00
CA GLU A 623 -25.31 -1.02 -25.99
C GLU A 623 -23.87 -0.71 -26.46
N CYS A 624 -23.39 0.53 -26.26
CA CYS A 624 -22.02 0.98 -26.48
C CYS A 624 -20.93 0.07 -25.87
N LEU A 625 -21.18 -0.65 -24.76
CA LEU A 625 -20.16 -1.58 -24.22
C LEU A 625 -19.89 -2.77 -25.15
N MET A 626 -20.88 -3.19 -25.95
CA MET A 626 -20.72 -4.29 -26.90
C MET A 626 -19.78 -3.93 -28.06
N ASN A 627 -19.48 -2.64 -28.28
CA ASN A 627 -18.44 -2.21 -29.23
C ASN A 627 -17.03 -2.70 -28.83
N PHE A 628 -16.80 -2.97 -27.53
CA PHE A 628 -15.54 -3.51 -27.02
C PHE A 628 -15.51 -5.04 -26.96
N SER A 629 -16.64 -5.71 -27.24
CA SER A 629 -16.71 -7.17 -27.28
C SER A 629 -15.96 -7.70 -28.49
N CYS A 630 -14.98 -8.59 -28.26
CA CYS A 630 -14.10 -9.09 -29.32
C CYS A 630 -14.78 -10.12 -30.23
N SER A 631 -15.88 -10.72 -29.76
CA SER A 631 -16.75 -11.61 -30.52
C SER A 631 -17.62 -10.79 -31.48
N GLY A 632 -17.50 -11.04 -32.79
CA GLY A 632 -18.17 -10.25 -33.81
C GLY A 632 -19.71 -10.29 -33.75
N LYS A 633 -20.35 -9.27 -34.34
CA LYS A 633 -21.80 -8.92 -34.25
C LYS A 633 -22.83 -9.99 -34.66
N ASN A 634 -22.40 -11.21 -34.99
CA ASN A 634 -23.25 -12.34 -35.36
C ASN A 634 -23.31 -13.43 -34.27
N GLY A 635 -22.59 -13.27 -33.14
CA GLY A 635 -22.70 -14.16 -31.98
C GLY A 635 -23.77 -13.68 -31.00
N THR A 636 -24.64 -14.59 -30.55
CA THR A 636 -25.64 -14.32 -29.51
C THR A 636 -25.00 -14.31 -28.11
N SER A 637 -24.15 -13.32 -27.83
CA SER A 637 -23.57 -13.07 -26.49
C SER A 637 -24.51 -12.20 -25.64
N GLU A 638 -25.70 -12.72 -25.34
CA GLU A 638 -26.68 -12.04 -24.48
C GLU A 638 -26.06 -11.77 -23.10
N GLY A 639 -25.85 -10.49 -22.76
CA GLY A 639 -25.40 -10.05 -21.44
C GLY A 639 -23.92 -10.25 -21.09
N ARG A 640 -23.02 -10.55 -22.05
CA ARG A 640 -21.56 -10.70 -21.77
C ARG A 640 -20.64 -10.01 -22.78
N ILE A 641 -19.61 -9.35 -22.25
CA ILE A 641 -18.54 -8.66 -22.99
C ILE A 641 -17.29 -9.55 -22.94
N THR A 642 -16.78 -9.99 -24.09
CA THR A 642 -15.77 -11.09 -24.17
C THR A 642 -14.47 -10.70 -24.87
N HIS A 643 -13.39 -11.45 -24.59
CA HIS A 643 -12.10 -11.37 -25.29
C HIS A 643 -11.46 -12.76 -25.49
N GLY A 644 -10.73 -12.92 -26.60
CA GLY A 644 -10.19 -14.22 -27.03
C GLY A 644 -8.86 -14.63 -26.41
N PHE A 645 -8.21 -13.77 -25.63
CA PHE A 645 -6.79 -13.89 -25.29
C PHE A 645 -6.42 -15.00 -24.31
N GLN A 646 -7.40 -15.58 -23.61
CA GLN A 646 -7.22 -16.66 -22.62
C GLN A 646 -6.09 -16.37 -21.63
N LEU A 647 -6.16 -15.22 -20.95
CA LEU A 647 -5.10 -14.78 -20.05
C LEU A 647 -5.10 -15.54 -18.72
N GLN A 648 -3.97 -15.46 -18.03
CA GLN A 648 -3.73 -15.90 -16.65
C GLN A 648 -2.70 -14.95 -16.02
N SER A 649 -2.82 -14.68 -14.72
CA SER A 649 -1.83 -13.87 -13.98
C SER A 649 -0.62 -14.74 -13.65
N ALA A 650 0.59 -14.22 -13.83
CA ALA A 650 1.82 -14.89 -13.37
C ALA A 650 1.92 -14.99 -11.84
N TYR A 651 1.18 -14.15 -11.11
CA TYR A 651 1.13 -14.10 -9.65
C TYR A 651 -0.26 -14.52 -9.13
N GLU A 652 -0.71 -15.71 -9.53
CA GLU A 652 -1.92 -16.32 -8.95
C GLU A 652 -1.69 -16.81 -7.51
N ASN A 653 -2.75 -17.30 -6.86
CA ASN A 653 -2.73 -17.92 -5.52
C ASN A 653 -2.04 -17.08 -4.42
N ASN A 654 -2.09 -15.74 -4.54
CA ASN A 654 -1.54 -14.77 -3.59
C ASN A 654 -0.02 -14.94 -3.32
N LEU A 655 0.76 -15.37 -4.33
CA LEU A 655 2.22 -15.49 -4.26
C LEU A 655 2.94 -14.21 -3.81
N MET A 656 2.34 -13.03 -4.06
CA MET A 656 2.62 -11.79 -3.33
C MET A 656 1.35 -11.34 -2.61
N PRO A 657 1.42 -10.94 -1.32
CA PRO A 657 0.26 -10.49 -0.55
C PRO A 657 -0.20 -9.07 -0.93
N TYR A 658 0.71 -8.27 -1.50
CA TYR A 658 0.50 -6.90 -1.95
C TYR A 658 1.53 -6.55 -3.02
N THR A 659 1.22 -5.58 -3.88
CA THR A 659 2.14 -5.00 -4.87
C THR A 659 2.36 -3.52 -4.56
N ASN A 660 1.30 -2.75 -4.31
CA ASN A 660 1.39 -1.44 -3.64
C ASN A 660 1.30 -1.63 -2.11
N TYR A 661 2.18 -0.93 -1.39
CA TYR A 661 2.33 -0.97 0.06
C TYR A 661 2.51 0.45 0.62
N THR A 662 1.44 1.22 0.71
CA THR A 662 1.42 2.50 1.45
C THR A 662 0.99 2.28 2.91
N PHE A 663 0.97 3.32 3.73
CA PHE A 663 0.38 3.24 5.07
C PHE A 663 -1.12 2.88 5.02
N ASP A 664 -1.92 3.68 4.31
CA ASP A 664 -3.38 3.57 4.28
C ASP A 664 -3.91 2.42 3.40
N PHE A 665 -3.18 2.03 2.34
CA PHE A 665 -3.56 0.96 1.41
C PHE A 665 -2.43 -0.06 1.20
N LYS A 666 -2.78 -1.34 1.24
CA LYS A 666 -1.89 -2.47 0.96
C LYS A 666 -2.67 -3.50 0.17
N GLY A 667 -2.24 -3.81 -1.05
CA GLY A 667 -2.99 -4.73 -1.92
C GLY A 667 -2.31 -5.04 -3.24
N VAL A 668 -2.78 -6.08 -3.92
CA VAL A 668 -2.33 -6.45 -5.28
C VAL A 668 -3.14 -5.62 -6.28
N ILE A 669 -2.46 -4.71 -6.98
CA ILE A 669 -3.05 -3.86 -8.04
C ILE A 669 -2.21 -3.84 -9.34
N ASP A 670 -0.97 -4.34 -9.26
CA ASP A 670 -0.06 -4.54 -10.40
C ASP A 670 -0.12 -5.99 -10.88
N TYR A 671 -0.14 -6.21 -12.19
CA TYR A 671 -0.28 -7.54 -12.76
C TYR A 671 0.61 -7.75 -13.99
N ILE A 672 1.09 -8.99 -14.15
CA ILE A 672 1.63 -9.51 -15.41
C ILE A 672 0.72 -10.65 -15.86
N PHE A 673 -0.15 -10.38 -16.83
CA PHE A 673 -0.98 -11.37 -17.50
C PHE A 673 -0.28 -11.92 -18.75
N TYR A 674 -0.48 -13.20 -19.04
CA TYR A 674 0.08 -13.87 -20.22
C TYR A 674 -0.96 -14.79 -20.89
N SER A 675 -0.86 -14.99 -22.20
CA SER A 675 -1.68 -15.97 -22.94
C SER A 675 -1.31 -17.42 -22.56
N LYS A 676 -2.11 -18.07 -21.71
CA LYS A 676 -1.83 -19.42 -21.17
C LYS A 676 -1.91 -20.56 -22.20
N THR A 677 -2.41 -20.26 -23.39
CA THR A 677 -2.40 -21.17 -24.56
C THR A 677 -1.03 -21.24 -25.25
N HIS A 678 -0.15 -20.27 -25.01
CA HIS A 678 1.15 -20.15 -25.67
C HIS A 678 2.33 -20.17 -24.68
N MET A 679 2.11 -19.75 -23.43
CA MET A 679 3.17 -19.56 -22.43
C MET A 679 2.89 -20.28 -21.12
N ASN A 680 3.94 -20.84 -20.52
CA ASN A 680 3.96 -21.24 -19.11
C ASN A 680 4.75 -20.23 -18.28
N VAL A 681 4.51 -20.20 -16.96
CA VAL A 681 5.40 -19.56 -15.99
C VAL A 681 6.38 -20.60 -15.45
N LEU A 682 7.68 -20.30 -15.46
CA LEU A 682 8.71 -21.13 -14.85
C LEU A 682 8.96 -20.75 -13.39
N GLY A 683 8.93 -19.44 -13.10
CA GLY A 683 9.07 -18.92 -11.75
C GLY A 683 8.82 -17.42 -11.68
N VAL A 684 8.73 -16.92 -10.46
CA VAL A 684 8.49 -15.50 -10.14
C VAL A 684 9.40 -15.01 -9.01
N LEU A 685 9.70 -13.72 -9.00
CA LEU A 685 10.35 -13.06 -7.87
C LEU A 685 9.31 -12.84 -6.77
N GLY A 686 9.53 -13.45 -5.61
CA GLY A 686 8.64 -13.39 -4.46
C GLY A 686 8.59 -12.00 -3.79
N PRO A 687 7.78 -11.85 -2.72
CA PRO A 687 7.72 -10.63 -1.95
C PRO A 687 9.04 -10.36 -1.21
N LEU A 688 9.26 -9.11 -0.83
CA LEU A 688 10.22 -8.77 0.22
C LEU A 688 9.79 -9.43 1.54
N ASP A 689 10.74 -9.85 2.36
CA ASP A 689 10.45 -10.57 3.61
C ASP A 689 9.55 -9.74 4.56
N PRO A 690 8.33 -10.22 4.88
CA PRO A 690 7.46 -9.55 5.84
C PRO A 690 8.03 -9.47 7.26
N GLN A 691 8.95 -10.36 7.65
CA GLN A 691 9.58 -10.30 8.97
C GLN A 691 10.52 -9.09 9.05
N TRP A 692 11.43 -8.93 8.08
CA TRP A 692 12.31 -7.76 7.97
C TRP A 692 11.55 -6.42 7.98
N LEU A 693 10.41 -6.33 7.29
CA LEU A 693 9.54 -5.14 7.32
C LEU A 693 9.01 -4.83 8.73
N VAL A 694 8.58 -5.86 9.48
CA VAL A 694 8.08 -5.72 10.86
C VAL A 694 9.21 -5.34 11.82
N GLU A 695 10.38 -5.98 11.70
CA GLU A 695 11.57 -5.72 12.53
C GLU A 695 12.06 -4.28 12.35
N ASN A 696 12.14 -3.78 11.11
CA ASN A 696 12.50 -2.38 10.80
C ASN A 696 11.35 -1.38 11.05
N ASN A 697 10.16 -1.86 11.45
CA ASN A 697 8.93 -1.09 11.70
C ASN A 697 8.42 -0.30 10.46
N ILE A 698 8.65 -0.83 9.27
CA ILE A 698 8.23 -0.24 7.99
C ILE A 698 6.73 -0.51 7.81
N THR A 699 5.91 0.54 7.94
CA THR A 699 4.44 0.46 7.86
C THR A 699 3.86 0.92 6.51
N GLY A 700 4.71 1.46 5.64
CA GLY A 700 4.40 1.90 4.28
C GLY A 700 5.69 2.27 3.53
N CYS A 701 5.61 2.31 2.21
CA CYS A 701 6.66 2.67 1.27
C CYS A 701 6.26 3.94 0.47
N PRO A 702 7.19 4.65 -0.19
CA PRO A 702 8.63 4.42 -0.20
C PRO A 702 9.27 4.63 1.18
N HIS A 703 10.49 4.14 1.32
CA HIS A 703 11.33 4.14 2.51
C HIS A 703 12.77 4.44 2.06
N PRO A 704 13.70 4.91 2.92
CA PRO A 704 15.12 5.04 2.55
C PRO A 704 15.73 3.84 1.81
N HIS A 705 15.27 2.61 2.11
CA HIS A 705 15.73 1.38 1.45
C HIS A 705 14.78 0.86 0.34
N ILE A 706 13.64 1.50 0.07
CA ILE A 706 12.61 1.03 -0.89
C ILE A 706 12.07 2.25 -1.68
N PRO A 707 12.44 2.45 -2.96
CA PRO A 707 12.36 3.76 -3.62
C PRO A 707 11.04 4.06 -4.35
N SER A 708 10.07 3.14 -4.31
CA SER A 708 8.68 3.30 -4.77
C SER A 708 7.74 2.77 -3.68
N ASP A 709 6.47 3.15 -3.69
CA ASP A 709 5.42 2.51 -2.90
C ASP A 709 4.90 1.21 -3.50
N HIS A 710 5.25 0.92 -4.76
CA HIS A 710 5.06 -0.39 -5.39
C HIS A 710 6.33 -1.26 -5.27
N PHE A 711 6.15 -2.57 -5.23
CA PHE A 711 7.21 -3.58 -5.44
C PHE A 711 7.20 -4.06 -6.89
N SER A 712 8.37 -4.29 -7.49
CA SER A 712 8.44 -4.81 -8.87
C SER A 712 7.89 -6.23 -8.95
N LEU A 713 7.15 -6.54 -10.02
CA LEU A 713 6.82 -7.91 -10.41
C LEU A 713 7.87 -8.36 -11.42
N LEU A 714 8.40 -9.58 -11.28
CA LEU A 714 9.34 -10.19 -12.21
C LEU A 714 8.97 -11.67 -12.40
N THR A 715 8.65 -12.05 -13.62
CA THR A 715 8.30 -13.44 -13.99
C THR A 715 9.20 -13.97 -15.10
N GLN A 716 9.54 -15.26 -15.04
CA GLN A 716 10.17 -15.97 -16.15
C GLN A 716 9.11 -16.76 -16.91
N LEU A 717 8.92 -16.42 -18.17
CA LEU A 717 7.99 -17.10 -19.07
C LEU A 717 8.72 -18.12 -19.95
N GLU A 718 7.95 -19.10 -20.40
CA GLU A 718 8.34 -20.13 -21.37
C GLU A 718 7.32 -20.10 -22.52
N LEU A 719 7.70 -19.52 -23.66
CA LEU A 719 6.91 -19.44 -24.88
C LEU A 719 7.11 -20.67 -25.76
N HIS A 720 6.03 -21.40 -25.98
CA HIS A 720 5.95 -22.48 -26.96
C HIS A 720 5.44 -21.90 -28.29
N PRO A 721 6.10 -22.17 -29.43
CA PRO A 721 5.59 -21.78 -30.74
C PRO A 721 4.30 -22.58 -31.03
N PRO A 722 3.33 -22.01 -31.77
CA PRO A 722 2.06 -22.69 -32.04
C PRO A 722 2.29 -23.98 -32.83
N LEU A 723 2.05 -25.12 -32.18
CA LEU A 723 2.05 -26.43 -32.82
C LEU A 723 0.87 -26.47 -33.80
N LEU A 724 1.16 -26.39 -35.10
CA LEU A 724 0.18 -26.70 -36.14
C LEU A 724 -0.39 -28.11 -35.86
N PRO A 725 -1.72 -28.31 -35.91
CA PRO A 725 -2.29 -29.65 -35.78
C PRO A 725 -1.66 -30.58 -36.81
N LEU A 726 -1.30 -31.81 -36.41
CA LEU A 726 -0.97 -32.83 -37.40
C LEU A 726 -2.17 -32.98 -38.33
N VAL A 727 -1.97 -32.63 -39.61
CA VAL A 727 -2.96 -32.90 -40.66
C VAL A 727 -3.05 -34.41 -40.79
N ASN A 728 -4.09 -34.99 -40.18
CA ASN A 728 -4.33 -36.43 -40.19
C ASN A 728 -4.30 -36.93 -41.63
N GLY A 729 -3.36 -37.84 -41.91
CA GLY A 729 -2.90 -38.09 -43.27
C GLY A 729 -3.95 -38.71 -44.18
N VAL A 730 -4.56 -37.90 -45.04
CA VAL A 730 -5.25 -38.36 -46.25
C VAL A 730 -4.42 -37.97 -47.45
N HIS A 731 -3.48 -38.83 -47.80
CA HIS A 731 -2.70 -38.72 -49.03
C HIS A 731 -3.63 -38.99 -50.22
N LEU A 732 -4.25 -37.95 -50.78
CA LEU A 732 -4.95 -38.07 -52.06
C LEU A 732 -3.90 -38.30 -53.16
N PRO A 733 -3.93 -39.44 -53.88
CA PRO A 733 -3.01 -39.65 -54.99
C PRO A 733 -3.44 -38.82 -56.19
N ASN A 734 -2.56 -37.95 -56.70
CA ASN A 734 -2.77 -37.22 -57.94
C ASN A 734 -3.13 -38.20 -59.07
N ARG A 735 -4.34 -38.08 -59.63
CA ARG A 735 -4.79 -38.86 -60.78
C ARG A 735 -4.73 -38.02 -62.06
N ARG A 736 -3.58 -38.16 -62.74
CA ARG A 736 -3.25 -37.65 -64.09
C ARG A 736 -2.96 -36.16 -64.16
#